data_AF-A0A9D1YHR2-F1
#
_entry.id   AF-A0A9D1YHR2-F1
#
_cell.length_a   1.000
_cell.length_b   1.000
_cell.length_c   1.000
_cell.angle_alpha   90.00
_cell.angle_beta   90.00
_cell.angle_gamma   90.00
#
_symmetry.space_group_name_H-M   'P 1'
#
loop_
_entity.id
_entity.type
_entity.pdbx_description
1 polymer ?
#
loop_
_entity_poly.entity_id
_entity_poly.type
_entity_poly.pdbx_seq_one_letter_code
_entity_poly.pdbx_strand_id
1 'polypeptide(L)'
;MKAISKRVLAACLSLLCVLSVCVAGIPGIQALAASTAKTTDYLNLRTGPGTSYRVILTMPEGTTVTIVDNSNGDWAQVRTSSGTEGYCSTEYLEFSGNSSNSETTAAKTNAYLNLRKGPGLSYGVLFTMAEGSTVTVLEDNGGDWVKVRTASGTEGYCSREYLDLPENEEEEEIESGTAVTTAYLNLRKGPGLSYDVLYTMALGSTVTILGDADADWVKVRTASGDEGYCSREYLKFSDTSEEDNKTTPAKTTDYLNLRKGPGMSYDVIFTMAIGSTVTVLGNTESDWVKVKTASGTQGYCSREYLIFPEDADEDPVSAETTDYLNLRTGPGTSYAVIETMGKGETITVLSGRSEDWARVRTSDGKEGYCSTEYLRFPGDEEEEEEETTVAKTTDYLNLRKGPGMSYDVIFTMALGSTVTVLGDPDGDWVKVRTASGTEGYCSREYLQFSGEGGGSNGSEEPEESYVRTTTAVNFRTGPGTSYSVIRTLSTGTVLTVLDDSNSDWVYVSDSNGTKGYVSAQYVQAVSGSGSISLSHTKVSIPALSTIYTTGSSASGMSLSWKSSNTKVATVQNGYIYGVAPGTATITASAGGESATISVTVTEAAPVKSAYTDPNVVLAGESCNLVAITDSTRESVRFVVDMGSSDKTYNVTKYTSESSGASQGLAANNTRVWQQYVTFSQPGSYRVRIYSQKNGKMSSDYEEITAFVVSTLSDTSSEERRASNEMLDIISEMEGYSAAVYPDSLAYNIPTLGYGYVLAKGEVFYNNLTKREAWALLCNSVNEDSYTSEVNRFIQNNNLLANQSQFDSMVSFSYNIGSGYWNNTSASFDLRTIMLNAVEPPKINGSAAAKTTASLTVYKSASESSGRVTTLSKGVSVSVLATKFIESSNEMWYQIRTSSGSTGWARGAYIAFNNASSLTHNLKYTDAIAFGSEMLAWHKAGGVCLPGLLYRRLAEAKVYSYADYDAAHMSSSNYKKNTYGYHYPSCLAGYEQ
;
A
#
# COMPACT_ATOMS: atom_id res chain seq x y z
N MET A 1 63.57 -36.67 -0.10
CA MET A 1 64.14 -37.15 1.18
C MET A 1 64.27 -35.94 2.08
N LYS A 2 63.35 -35.76 3.04
CA LYS A 2 63.43 -36.22 4.45
C LYS A 2 64.38 -35.36 5.31
N ALA A 3 63.82 -34.31 5.91
CA ALA A 3 64.26 -33.75 7.19
C ALA A 3 63.03 -33.66 8.12
N ILE A 4 62.88 -34.71 8.93
CA ILE A 4 61.86 -34.92 9.98
C ILE A 4 62.55 -34.48 11.30
N SER A 5 61.96 -33.90 12.35
CA SER A 5 60.57 -33.89 12.85
C SER A 5 60.25 -32.65 13.71
N LYS A 6 58.96 -32.39 13.97
CA LYS A 6 58.47 -31.47 15.03
C LYS A 6 58.66 -32.06 16.44
N ARG A 7 58.94 -31.20 17.44
CA ARG A 7 58.33 -31.18 18.81
C ARG A 7 58.82 -29.91 19.54
N VAL A 8 58.00 -28.85 19.64
CA VAL A 8 57.04 -28.53 20.74
C VAL A 8 57.73 -28.36 22.12
N LEU A 9 57.92 -27.11 22.59
CA LEU A 9 57.12 -26.50 23.68
C LEU A 9 57.50 -25.02 23.96
N ALA A 10 56.45 -24.22 24.20
CA ALA A 10 56.33 -22.99 25.03
C ALA A 10 57.40 -21.87 25.11
N ALA A 11 56.84 -20.65 25.01
CA ALA A 11 57.21 -19.39 25.70
C ALA A 11 58.52 -18.66 25.34
N CYS A 12 58.39 -17.39 24.95
CA CYS A 12 59.08 -16.30 25.64
C CYS A 12 58.42 -14.93 25.38
N LEU A 13 58.61 -14.02 26.34
CA LEU A 13 58.12 -12.64 26.36
C LEU A 13 59.12 -11.69 25.66
N SER A 14 58.62 -10.57 25.10
CA SER A 14 59.24 -9.22 24.98
C SER A 14 60.78 -9.06 25.13
N LEU A 15 61.51 -8.25 24.34
CA LEU A 15 61.39 -6.77 24.27
C LEU A 15 62.51 -6.14 23.37
N LEU A 16 62.18 -5.12 22.54
CA LEU A 16 63.05 -4.05 21.92
C LEU A 16 64.37 -4.44 21.17
N CYS A 17 64.94 -3.72 20.18
CA CYS A 17 64.81 -2.31 19.76
C CYS A 17 65.27 -2.06 18.28
N VAL A 18 64.53 -1.23 17.54
CA VAL A 18 64.94 -0.08 16.66
C VAL A 18 66.29 -0.09 15.88
N LEU A 19 66.28 0.16 14.53
CA LEU A 19 66.66 1.44 13.87
C LEU A 19 66.69 1.39 12.29
N SER A 20 65.99 2.32 11.61
CA SER A 20 66.31 3.03 10.32
C SER A 20 66.64 2.30 8.99
N VAL A 21 66.47 2.83 7.75
CA VAL A 21 65.75 3.97 7.07
C VAL A 21 66.17 3.91 5.57
N CYS A 22 65.46 4.35 4.51
CA CYS A 22 64.04 4.56 4.17
C CYS A 22 63.91 4.64 2.61
N VAL A 23 62.69 4.66 2.04
CA VAL A 23 62.40 5.25 0.70
C VAL A 23 61.07 6.01 0.77
N ALA A 24 60.95 7.07 -0.05
CA ALA A 24 59.92 8.10 -0.08
C ALA A 24 58.45 7.61 -0.13
N GLY A 25 57.56 8.44 0.44
CA GLY A 25 56.12 8.23 0.43
C GLY A 25 55.38 8.95 -0.70
N ILE A 26 54.21 8.42 -1.04
CA ILE A 26 53.14 9.11 -1.76
C ILE A 26 52.14 9.58 -0.68
N PRO A 27 51.67 10.84 -0.67
CA PRO A 27 50.66 11.26 0.29
C PRO A 27 49.36 10.48 0.04
N GLY A 28 48.93 9.73 1.05
CA GLY A 28 47.70 8.96 0.98
C GLY A 28 46.47 9.87 1.00
N ILE A 29 45.45 9.49 0.24
CA ILE A 29 44.10 10.03 0.37
C ILE A 29 43.65 9.75 1.81
N GLN A 30 43.50 10.78 2.64
CA GLN A 30 42.80 10.65 3.90
C GLN A 30 41.32 10.44 3.59
N ALA A 31 40.81 9.25 3.92
CA ALA A 31 39.37 9.02 3.92
C ALA A 31 38.72 9.91 4.98
N LEU A 32 37.67 10.64 4.60
CA LEU A 32 36.80 11.34 5.53
C LEU A 32 36.30 10.36 6.59
N ALA A 33 36.39 10.75 7.87
CA ALA A 33 35.84 9.95 8.96
C ALA A 33 34.30 9.97 8.85
N ALA A 34 33.72 8.84 8.45
CA ALA A 34 32.28 8.74 8.32
C ALA A 34 31.63 8.75 9.72
N SER A 35 30.56 9.55 9.88
CA SER A 35 29.80 9.63 11.14
C SER A 35 29.25 8.25 11.52
N THR A 36 29.18 7.95 12.81
CA THR A 36 28.69 6.65 13.31
C THR A 36 27.62 6.81 14.37
N ALA A 37 26.82 5.78 14.59
CA ALA A 37 25.86 5.69 15.70
C ALA A 37 25.85 4.29 16.30
N LYS A 38 25.29 4.14 17.50
CA LYS A 38 25.00 2.87 18.15
C LYS A 38 23.50 2.72 18.34
N THR A 39 23.00 1.50 18.31
CA THR A 39 21.60 1.26 18.67
C THR A 39 21.40 1.33 20.18
N THR A 40 20.28 1.90 20.64
CA THR A 40 19.92 2.00 22.08
C THR A 40 18.92 0.93 22.55
N ASP A 41 18.41 0.13 21.62
CA ASP A 41 17.61 -1.09 21.84
C ASP A 41 17.76 -2.01 20.60
N TYR A 42 17.00 -3.10 20.52
CA TYR A 42 16.87 -3.95 19.33
C TYR A 42 16.19 -3.19 18.18
N LEU A 43 17.00 -2.60 17.30
CA LEU A 43 16.54 -1.71 16.24
C LEU A 43 16.43 -2.41 14.88
N ASN A 44 15.25 -2.36 14.29
CA ASN A 44 15.01 -2.85 12.93
C ASN A 44 15.61 -1.90 11.86
N LEU A 45 16.58 -2.40 11.11
CA LEU A 45 17.05 -1.84 9.85
C LEU A 45 16.09 -2.26 8.73
N ARG A 46 15.63 -1.33 7.89
CA ARG A 46 14.54 -1.52 6.92
C ARG A 46 14.92 -1.03 5.52
N THR A 47 14.12 -1.42 4.53
CA THR A 47 14.29 -1.00 3.12
C THR A 47 13.86 0.44 2.82
N GLY A 48 13.18 1.12 3.75
CA GLY A 48 12.73 2.51 3.61
C GLY A 48 12.36 3.15 4.96
N PRO A 49 12.22 4.48 5.01
CA PRO A 49 11.95 5.23 6.24
C PRO A 49 10.49 5.09 6.68
N GLY A 50 10.18 4.02 7.41
CA GLY A 50 8.84 3.78 7.97
C GLY A 50 8.65 2.36 8.51
N THR A 51 7.70 2.18 9.44
CA THR A 51 7.44 0.86 10.07
C THR A 51 6.76 -0.15 9.16
N SER A 52 6.16 0.29 8.05
CA SER A 52 5.60 -0.55 6.99
C SER A 52 6.63 -1.11 6.01
N TYR A 53 7.86 -0.57 5.98
CA TYR A 53 8.91 -1.08 5.09
C TYR A 53 9.52 -2.37 5.65
N ARG A 54 9.81 -3.32 4.74
CA ARG A 54 10.37 -4.64 5.08
C ARG A 54 11.66 -4.50 5.89
N VAL A 55 11.75 -5.24 6.98
CA VAL A 55 12.95 -5.34 7.83
C VAL A 55 14.02 -6.11 7.07
N ILE A 56 15.21 -5.52 6.96
CA ILE A 56 16.43 -6.12 6.41
C ILE A 56 17.11 -6.98 7.48
N LEU A 57 17.20 -6.47 8.71
CA LEU A 57 17.70 -7.16 9.89
C LEU A 57 17.30 -6.41 11.18
N THR A 58 17.39 -7.07 12.32
CA THR A 58 17.28 -6.43 13.64
C THR A 58 18.67 -6.35 14.25
N MET A 59 19.11 -5.15 14.56
CA MET A 59 20.40 -4.85 15.19
C MET A 59 20.24 -4.93 16.72
N PRO A 60 20.98 -5.78 17.44
CA PRO A 60 20.95 -5.80 18.91
C PRO A 60 21.35 -4.44 19.50
N GLU A 61 20.93 -4.15 20.72
CA GLU A 61 21.40 -2.98 21.51
C GLU A 61 22.93 -2.85 21.48
N GLY A 62 23.44 -1.62 21.32
CA GLY A 62 24.86 -1.28 21.26
C GLY A 62 25.54 -1.49 19.91
N THR A 63 24.82 -1.90 18.86
CA THR A 63 25.36 -2.16 17.51
C THR A 63 25.83 -0.88 16.84
N THR A 64 27.13 -0.77 16.53
CA THR A 64 27.67 0.37 15.78
C THR A 64 27.39 0.29 14.28
N VAL A 65 26.87 1.39 13.74
CA VAL A 65 26.59 1.64 12.32
C VAL A 65 27.25 2.94 11.86
N THR A 66 27.52 3.06 10.57
CA THR A 66 27.95 4.30 9.90
C THR A 66 26.71 5.01 9.33
N ILE A 67 26.60 6.32 9.49
CA ILE A 67 25.49 7.10 8.93
C ILE A 67 25.76 7.39 7.46
N VAL A 68 24.77 7.13 6.61
CA VAL A 68 24.78 7.39 5.16
C VAL A 68 23.94 8.62 4.83
N ASP A 69 22.77 8.74 5.44
CA ASP A 69 21.88 9.90 5.37
C ASP A 69 21.09 10.01 6.70
N ASN A 70 20.87 11.22 7.19
CA ASN A 70 20.07 11.53 8.37
C ASN A 70 19.22 12.80 8.19
N SER A 71 18.90 13.14 6.93
CA SER A 71 18.07 14.29 6.56
C SER A 71 16.59 14.11 6.93
N ASN A 72 16.15 12.87 7.13
CA ASN A 72 14.82 12.53 7.64
C ASN A 72 14.88 12.37 9.17
N GLY A 73 14.29 13.31 9.91
CA GLY A 73 14.40 13.40 11.36
C GLY A 73 13.93 12.17 12.15
N ASP A 74 13.03 11.37 11.58
CA ASP A 74 12.49 10.14 12.21
C ASP A 74 13.24 8.87 11.79
N TRP A 75 14.04 8.91 10.71
CA TRP A 75 14.67 7.73 10.07
C TRP A 75 16.04 8.02 9.45
N ALA A 76 17.09 7.42 10.01
CA ALA A 76 18.44 7.47 9.47
C ALA A 76 18.66 6.34 8.46
N GLN A 77 19.24 6.63 7.29
CA GLN A 77 19.89 5.62 6.47
C GLN A 77 21.28 5.33 7.04
N VAL A 78 21.52 4.08 7.42
CA VAL A 78 22.76 3.64 8.05
C VAL A 78 23.35 2.42 7.35
N ARG A 79 24.68 2.30 7.37
CA ARG A 79 25.49 1.20 6.87
C ARG A 79 26.07 0.45 8.06
N THR A 80 25.72 -0.83 8.23
CA THR A 80 26.31 -1.68 9.27
C THR A 80 27.79 -1.95 8.99
N SER A 81 28.52 -2.47 9.99
CA SER A 81 29.91 -2.93 9.82
C SER A 81 30.08 -4.06 8.79
N SER A 82 29.01 -4.77 8.42
CA SER A 82 29.00 -5.74 7.31
C SER A 82 28.86 -5.11 5.92
N GLY A 83 28.71 -3.78 5.83
CA GLY A 83 28.45 -3.04 4.60
C GLY A 83 26.97 -3.01 4.17
N THR A 84 26.05 -3.53 4.99
CA THR A 84 24.61 -3.56 4.68
C THR A 84 23.98 -2.20 4.97
N GLU A 85 23.31 -1.60 3.98
CA GLU A 85 22.62 -0.32 4.11
C GLU A 85 21.11 -0.49 4.31
N GLY A 86 20.49 0.42 5.05
CA GLY A 86 19.04 0.53 5.20
C GLY A 86 18.62 1.66 6.13
N TYR A 87 17.33 1.87 6.29
CA TYR A 87 16.74 2.89 7.15
C TYR A 87 16.36 2.31 8.51
N CYS A 88 16.77 2.94 9.60
CA CYS A 88 16.26 2.62 10.93
C CYS A 88 15.84 3.90 11.67
N SER A 89 14.91 3.77 12.62
CA SER A 89 14.40 4.94 13.31
C SER A 89 15.49 5.61 14.15
N THR A 90 15.57 6.94 14.05
CA THR A 90 16.50 7.79 14.81
C THR A 90 16.27 7.72 16.32
N GLU A 91 15.03 7.43 16.75
CA GLU A 91 14.62 7.24 18.15
C GLU A 91 15.51 6.21 18.89
N TYR A 92 16.05 5.23 18.15
CA TYR A 92 16.87 4.15 18.70
C TYR A 92 18.36 4.24 18.31
N LEU A 93 18.86 5.42 17.91
CA LEU A 93 20.26 5.66 17.54
C LEU A 93 20.96 6.70 18.43
N GLU A 94 22.03 6.28 19.10
CA GLU A 94 23.01 7.11 19.82
C GLU A 94 24.19 7.46 18.90
N PHE A 95 24.23 8.67 18.36
CA PHE A 95 25.27 9.08 17.39
C PHE A 95 26.66 9.18 18.04
N SER A 96 27.54 8.24 17.69
CA SER A 96 28.95 8.16 18.04
C SER A 96 29.74 9.23 17.27
N GLY A 97 29.68 10.42 17.86
CA GLY A 97 30.17 11.70 17.38
C GLY A 97 29.73 12.82 18.33
N ASN A 98 28.57 12.65 19.00
CA ASN A 98 28.06 13.57 20.00
C ASN A 98 28.14 12.97 21.43
N SER A 99 29.34 12.55 21.84
CA SER A 99 29.68 12.51 23.27
C SER A 99 30.11 13.91 23.72
N SER A 100 29.18 14.85 23.63
CA SER A 100 29.24 16.18 24.22
C SER A 100 28.36 16.15 25.47
N ASN A 101 28.88 16.67 26.59
CA ASN A 101 28.06 16.82 27.80
C ASN A 101 26.87 17.72 27.46
N SER A 102 25.66 17.15 27.42
CA SER A 102 24.46 17.96 27.55
C SER A 102 24.46 18.53 28.97
N GLU A 103 24.79 19.82 29.10
CA GLU A 103 24.53 20.55 30.34
C GLU A 103 23.02 20.56 30.55
N THR A 104 22.54 19.68 31.43
CA THR A 104 21.10 19.50 31.62
C THR A 104 20.52 20.74 32.30
N THR A 105 19.81 21.56 31.53
CA THR A 105 19.25 22.82 32.01
C THR A 105 18.17 22.57 33.06
N ALA A 106 18.27 23.23 34.21
CA ALA A 106 17.25 23.16 35.25
C ALA A 106 16.14 24.18 34.96
N ALA A 107 14.95 23.69 34.61
CA ALA A 107 13.75 24.49 34.37
C ALA A 107 12.84 24.51 35.60
N LYS A 108 11.93 25.48 35.67
CA LYS A 108 10.84 25.49 36.67
C LYS A 108 9.49 25.59 36.00
N THR A 109 8.50 24.91 36.56
CA THR A 109 7.11 25.08 36.10
C THR A 109 6.56 26.43 36.56
N ASN A 110 6.01 27.24 35.66
CA ASN A 110 5.37 28.53 36.02
C ASN A 110 3.85 28.40 36.28
N ALA A 111 3.32 27.18 36.18
CA ALA A 111 1.95 26.81 36.52
C ALA A 111 1.87 25.34 36.99
N TYR A 112 0.68 24.88 37.38
CA TYR A 112 0.42 23.44 37.55
C TYR A 112 0.49 22.72 36.20
N LEU A 113 1.49 21.85 36.02
CA LEU A 113 1.87 21.32 34.72
C LEU A 113 1.78 19.78 34.66
N ASN A 114 1.03 19.26 33.70
CA ASN A 114 0.90 17.81 33.49
C ASN A 114 2.15 17.23 32.81
N LEU A 115 2.80 16.28 33.48
CA LEU A 115 3.81 15.41 32.90
C LEU A 115 3.11 14.22 32.22
N ARG A 116 3.40 13.96 30.95
CA ARG A 116 2.72 12.97 30.09
C ARG A 116 3.70 11.95 29.52
N LYS A 117 3.15 10.83 29.06
CA LYS A 117 3.92 9.77 28.38
C LYS A 117 4.45 10.15 26.99
N GLY A 118 3.95 11.22 26.38
CA GLY A 118 4.33 11.66 25.04
C GLY A 118 3.93 13.12 24.78
N PRO A 119 4.48 13.75 23.74
CA PRO A 119 4.28 15.16 23.41
C PRO A 119 2.90 15.41 22.78
N GLY A 120 1.87 15.54 23.62
CA GLY A 120 0.51 15.85 23.15
C GLY A 120 -0.59 15.63 24.20
N LEU A 121 -1.74 16.25 23.97
CA LEU A 121 -2.89 16.19 24.89
C LEU A 121 -3.57 14.81 24.94
N SER A 122 -3.41 13.99 23.90
CA SER A 122 -3.93 12.61 23.78
C SER A 122 -3.13 11.59 24.61
N TYR A 123 -1.88 11.89 24.98
CA TYR A 123 -1.04 10.99 25.76
C TYR A 123 -1.43 10.98 27.23
N GLY A 124 -1.42 9.78 27.83
CA GLY A 124 -1.74 9.59 29.24
C GLY A 124 -0.87 10.44 30.17
N VAL A 125 -1.51 11.14 31.09
CA VAL A 125 -0.85 11.89 32.17
C VAL A 125 -0.21 10.89 33.13
N LEU A 126 1.08 11.09 33.43
CA LEU A 126 1.80 10.37 34.48
C LEU A 126 1.42 10.94 35.84
N PHE A 127 1.57 12.26 36.01
CA PHE A 127 1.01 13.04 37.13
C PHE A 127 1.06 14.56 36.82
N THR A 128 0.47 15.37 37.68
CA THR A 128 0.53 16.84 37.61
C THR A 128 1.59 17.38 38.57
N MET A 129 2.55 18.13 38.05
CA MET A 129 3.57 18.86 38.81
C MET A 129 2.95 20.16 39.34
N ALA A 130 3.34 20.56 40.56
CA ALA A 130 2.89 21.84 41.14
C ALA A 130 3.64 23.03 40.52
N GLU A 131 3.05 24.22 40.55
CA GLU A 131 3.74 25.47 40.22
C GLU A 131 5.04 25.63 41.04
N GLY A 132 6.11 26.09 40.40
CA GLY A 132 7.46 26.21 40.98
C GLY A 132 8.26 24.90 41.06
N SER A 133 7.78 23.79 40.51
CA SER A 133 8.49 22.51 40.51
C SER A 133 9.72 22.56 39.62
N THR A 134 10.90 22.24 40.16
CA THR A 134 12.13 22.11 39.36
C THR A 134 12.14 20.79 38.59
N VAL A 135 12.45 20.87 37.30
CA VAL A 135 12.68 19.72 36.42
C VAL A 135 13.98 19.89 35.64
N THR A 136 14.58 18.78 35.27
CA THR A 136 15.78 18.73 34.43
C THR A 136 15.34 18.55 32.98
N VAL A 137 15.65 19.50 32.10
CA VAL A 137 15.39 19.33 30.66
C VAL A 137 16.31 18.25 30.11
N LEU A 138 15.72 17.33 29.34
CA LEU A 138 16.43 16.26 28.65
C LEU A 138 16.45 16.48 27.13
N GLU A 139 15.39 17.07 26.58
CA GLU A 139 15.22 17.28 25.15
C GLU A 139 14.32 18.51 24.94
N ASP A 140 14.84 19.51 24.24
CA ASP A 140 14.14 20.75 23.88
C ASP A 140 14.44 21.11 22.42
N ASN A 141 13.60 20.62 21.52
CA ASN A 141 13.74 20.85 20.08
C ASN A 141 13.00 22.13 19.63
N GLY A 142 12.68 23.04 20.55
CA GLY A 142 11.98 24.30 20.27
C GLY A 142 10.47 24.20 20.00
N GLY A 143 9.89 22.99 20.02
CA GLY A 143 8.47 22.74 19.83
C GLY A 143 7.60 22.91 21.10
N ASP A 144 6.28 22.76 20.96
CA ASP A 144 5.30 22.99 22.04
C ASP A 144 5.44 22.06 23.26
N TRP A 145 6.23 20.99 23.16
CA TRP A 145 6.42 19.98 24.21
C TRP A 145 7.91 19.72 24.45
N VAL A 146 8.32 19.79 25.72
CA VAL A 146 9.69 19.57 26.19
C VAL A 146 9.75 18.25 26.96
N LYS A 147 10.80 17.45 26.75
CA LYS A 147 11.05 16.24 27.54
C LYS A 147 11.84 16.62 28.78
N VAL A 148 11.32 16.24 29.95
CA VAL A 148 11.91 16.58 31.24
C VAL A 148 11.99 15.38 32.18
N ARG A 149 12.98 15.39 33.07
CA ARG A 149 13.11 14.50 34.22
C ARG A 149 12.79 15.26 35.49
N THR A 150 11.91 14.70 36.29
CA THR A 150 11.60 15.22 37.63
C THR A 150 12.67 14.81 38.64
N ALA A 151 12.77 15.51 39.77
CA ALA A 151 13.68 15.13 40.86
C ALA A 151 13.48 13.70 41.41
N SER A 152 12.34 13.06 41.11
CA SER A 152 12.06 11.65 41.44
C SER A 152 12.72 10.63 40.50
N GLY A 153 13.35 11.09 39.40
CA GLY A 153 13.83 10.24 38.32
C GLY A 153 12.78 9.91 37.25
N THR A 154 11.50 10.26 37.46
CA THR A 154 10.45 10.05 36.44
C THR A 154 10.65 11.00 35.27
N GLU A 155 10.74 10.46 34.06
CA GLU A 155 10.86 11.18 32.79
C GLU A 155 9.53 11.24 32.04
N GLY A 156 9.29 12.31 31.29
CA GLY A 156 8.09 12.48 30.47
C GLY A 156 8.06 13.82 29.75
N TYR A 157 6.99 14.08 29.02
CA TYR A 157 6.80 15.30 28.23
C TYR A 157 5.82 16.26 28.92
N CYS A 158 6.12 17.55 28.92
CA CYS A 158 5.19 18.59 29.36
C CYS A 158 5.24 19.81 28.42
N SER A 159 4.20 20.65 28.44
CA SER A 159 4.10 21.80 27.54
C SER A 159 5.22 22.82 27.82
N ARG A 160 5.85 23.30 26.75
CA ARG A 160 6.93 24.31 26.76
C ARG A 160 6.49 25.63 27.38
N GLU A 161 5.27 26.07 27.07
CA GLU A 161 4.68 27.34 27.53
C GLU A 161 4.74 27.51 29.05
N TYR A 162 4.69 26.39 29.79
CA TYR A 162 4.63 26.38 31.25
C TYR A 162 5.97 26.05 31.93
N LEU A 163 7.09 26.15 31.21
CA LEU A 163 8.45 25.97 31.72
C LEU A 163 9.29 27.26 31.57
N ASP A 164 9.76 27.79 32.69
CA ASP A 164 10.77 28.84 32.73
C ASP A 164 12.15 28.22 32.54
N LEU A 165 12.83 28.57 31.45
CA LEU A 165 14.18 28.14 31.10
C LEU A 165 15.18 29.29 31.29
N PRO A 166 16.37 29.06 31.87
CA PRO A 166 17.44 30.05 31.89
C PRO A 166 18.10 30.14 30.51
N GLU A 167 18.23 31.37 30.00
CA GLU A 167 18.95 31.67 28.76
C GLU A 167 20.46 31.46 28.92
N ASN A 168 21.12 30.94 27.89
CA ASN A 168 22.57 30.89 27.76
C ASN A 168 22.95 31.33 26.34
N GLU A 169 23.87 32.28 26.26
CA GLU A 169 24.38 32.89 25.03
C GLU A 169 25.67 32.17 24.60
N GLU A 170 25.67 31.45 23.46
CA GLU A 170 26.92 31.15 22.73
C GLU A 170 26.67 31.24 21.21
N GLU A 171 27.58 31.93 20.51
CA GLU A 171 27.50 32.24 19.09
C GLU A 171 28.37 31.27 18.26
N GLU A 172 27.86 30.76 17.13
CA GLU A 172 28.72 30.37 16.00
C GLU A 172 28.26 31.08 14.72
N GLU A 173 29.20 31.77 14.07
CA GLU A 173 28.95 32.60 12.89
C GLU A 173 28.87 31.75 11.61
N ILE A 174 27.77 31.91 10.87
CA ILE A 174 27.75 31.71 9.41
C ILE A 174 27.39 33.07 8.80
N GLU A 175 28.41 33.88 8.48
CA GLU A 175 28.20 35.12 7.71
C GLU A 175 27.86 34.79 6.25
N SER A 176 26.57 34.67 5.92
CA SER A 176 26.11 34.48 4.53
C SER A 176 25.62 35.79 3.89
N GLY A 177 26.44 36.85 4.02
CA GLY A 177 26.24 38.14 3.34
C GLY A 177 25.16 39.05 3.95
N THR A 178 24.94 40.19 3.29
CA THR A 178 23.93 41.19 3.70
C THR A 178 22.81 41.31 2.67
N ALA A 179 21.62 41.71 3.12
CA ALA A 179 20.51 42.06 2.26
C ALA A 179 19.89 43.39 2.68
N VAL A 180 19.18 44.04 1.76
CA VAL A 180 18.37 45.22 2.03
C VAL A 180 16.89 44.92 1.81
N THR A 181 16.04 45.39 2.71
CA THR A 181 14.58 45.23 2.62
C THR A 181 14.00 46.02 1.46
N THR A 182 13.19 45.39 0.62
CA THR A 182 12.54 46.00 -0.56
C THR A 182 11.12 46.52 -0.30
N ALA A 183 10.62 46.32 0.93
CA ALA A 183 9.36 46.85 1.44
C ALA A 183 9.48 47.12 2.96
N TYR A 184 8.43 47.66 3.58
CA TYR A 184 8.28 47.57 5.04
C TYR A 184 8.08 46.09 5.42
N LEU A 185 9.00 45.51 6.18
CA LEU A 185 9.09 44.06 6.35
C LEU A 185 9.03 43.67 7.83
N ASN A 186 8.07 42.81 8.18
CA ASN A 186 7.93 42.32 9.55
C ASN A 186 9.04 41.33 9.90
N LEU A 187 9.81 41.65 10.95
CA LEU A 187 10.68 40.70 11.64
C LEU A 187 9.82 39.92 12.64
N ARG A 188 9.84 38.58 12.56
CA ARG A 188 8.99 37.69 13.36
C ARG A 188 9.82 36.73 14.20
N LYS A 189 9.21 36.17 15.26
CA LYS A 189 9.84 35.14 16.09
C LYS A 189 10.11 33.80 15.38
N GLY A 190 9.43 33.52 14.26
CA GLY A 190 9.56 32.26 13.52
C GLY A 190 9.20 32.39 12.04
N PRO A 191 9.57 31.40 11.20
CA PRO A 191 9.30 31.40 9.76
C PRO A 191 7.82 31.10 9.49
N GLY A 192 7.01 32.15 9.36
CA GLY A 192 5.60 32.01 9.06
C GLY A 192 4.75 33.22 9.44
N LEU A 193 3.58 33.37 8.81
CA LEU A 193 2.65 34.48 9.08
C LEU A 193 1.95 34.38 10.45
N SER A 194 1.94 33.19 11.06
CA SER A 194 1.35 32.89 12.38
C SER A 194 2.22 33.31 13.57
N TYR A 195 3.51 33.58 13.37
CA TYR A 195 4.42 33.99 14.45
C TYR A 195 4.29 35.47 14.77
N ASP A 196 4.42 35.82 16.06
CA ASP A 196 4.41 37.21 16.53
C ASP A 196 5.42 38.08 15.78
N VAL A 197 4.96 39.28 15.39
CA VAL A 197 5.80 40.33 14.83
C VAL A 197 6.55 41.00 15.98
N LEU A 198 7.88 40.92 15.95
CA LEU A 198 8.76 41.62 16.89
C LEU A 198 8.69 43.13 16.62
N TYR A 199 8.94 43.51 15.36
CA TYR A 199 8.62 44.84 14.82
C TYR A 199 8.64 44.85 13.28
N THR A 200 8.26 45.97 12.66
CA THR A 200 8.33 46.18 11.20
C THR A 200 9.57 47.00 10.83
N MET A 201 10.50 46.38 10.11
CA MET A 201 11.66 47.05 9.50
C MET A 201 11.20 48.01 8.41
N ALA A 202 11.87 49.17 8.29
CA ALA A 202 11.54 50.16 7.26
C ALA A 202 12.13 49.78 5.90
N LEU A 203 11.43 50.11 4.81
CA LEU A 203 11.95 50.00 3.43
C LEU A 203 13.39 50.52 3.31
N GLY A 204 14.30 49.68 2.79
CA GLY A 204 15.72 49.99 2.60
C GLY A 204 16.61 49.73 3.82
N SER A 205 16.07 49.16 4.91
CA SER A 205 16.86 48.70 6.06
C SER A 205 17.78 47.54 5.66
N THR A 206 19.07 47.64 6.01
CA THR A 206 20.07 46.57 5.83
C THR A 206 19.97 45.55 6.96
N VAL A 207 20.10 44.28 6.63
CA VAL A 207 20.16 43.14 7.56
C VAL A 207 21.29 42.20 7.16
N THR A 208 21.90 41.56 8.16
CA THR A 208 22.87 40.46 7.94
C THR A 208 22.09 39.15 7.90
N ILE A 209 22.42 38.26 6.96
CA ILE A 209 21.78 36.96 6.86
C ILE A 209 22.48 35.98 7.80
N LEU A 210 21.70 35.27 8.61
CA LEU A 210 22.19 34.25 9.56
C LEU A 210 21.88 32.82 9.10
N GLY A 211 21.01 32.66 8.09
CA GLY A 211 20.66 31.37 7.51
C GLY A 211 19.27 31.39 6.87
N ASP A 212 19.03 30.45 5.96
CA ASP A 212 17.72 30.21 5.36
C ASP A 212 16.95 29.18 6.20
N ALA A 213 15.66 29.42 6.45
CA ALA A 213 14.79 28.51 7.20
C ALA A 213 14.05 27.54 6.26
N ASP A 214 13.58 28.08 5.14
CA ASP A 214 12.97 27.37 4.03
C ASP A 214 13.10 28.23 2.75
N ALA A 215 12.34 27.90 1.69
CA ALA A 215 12.38 28.65 0.43
C ALA A 215 11.81 30.09 0.52
N ASP A 216 10.96 30.37 1.50
CA ASP A 216 10.16 31.60 1.63
C ASP A 216 10.59 32.48 2.83
N TRP A 217 11.31 31.93 3.82
CA TRP A 217 11.70 32.61 5.06
C TRP A 217 13.20 32.55 5.36
N VAL A 218 13.75 33.70 5.78
CA VAL A 218 15.17 33.91 6.05
C VAL A 218 15.37 34.41 7.46
N LYS A 219 16.32 33.82 8.20
CA LYS A 219 16.76 34.32 9.50
C LYS A 219 17.76 35.45 9.31
N VAL A 220 17.49 36.61 9.90
CA VAL A 220 18.30 37.82 9.73
C VAL A 220 18.58 38.50 11.07
N ARG A 221 19.71 39.22 11.13
CA ARG A 221 20.08 40.14 12.20
C ARG A 221 19.95 41.58 11.69
N THR A 222 19.26 42.42 12.44
CA THR A 222 19.10 43.84 12.11
C THR A 222 20.27 44.68 12.61
N ALA A 223 20.42 45.90 12.11
CA ALA A 223 21.50 46.81 12.53
C ALA A 223 21.45 47.22 14.02
N SER A 224 20.30 47.03 14.70
CA SER A 224 20.17 47.21 16.16
C SER A 224 20.57 45.97 16.97
N GLY A 225 20.86 44.84 16.31
CA GLY A 225 21.20 43.56 16.94
C GLY A 225 20.02 42.58 17.04
N ASP A 226 18.78 43.03 16.81
CA ASP A 226 17.61 42.16 16.92
C ASP A 226 17.60 41.07 15.85
N GLU A 227 17.39 39.82 16.26
CA GLU A 227 17.27 38.66 15.37
C GLU A 227 15.81 38.24 15.16
N GLY A 228 15.52 37.71 13.98
CA GLY A 228 14.26 37.05 13.70
C GLY A 228 14.15 36.58 12.25
N TYR A 229 12.97 36.09 11.90
CA TYR A 229 12.66 35.60 10.56
C TYR A 229 11.85 36.63 9.80
N CYS A 230 12.19 36.83 8.52
CA CYS A 230 11.40 37.65 7.61
C CYS A 230 11.33 36.99 6.23
N SER A 231 10.34 37.39 5.43
CA SER A 231 10.08 36.74 4.14
C SER A 231 11.15 37.10 3.10
N ARG A 232 11.68 36.05 2.45
CA ARG A 232 12.73 36.10 1.42
C ARG A 232 12.36 37.01 0.25
N GLU A 233 11.08 37.03 -0.14
CA GLU A 233 10.52 37.83 -1.23
C GLU A 233 10.86 39.34 -1.09
N TYR A 234 10.98 39.82 0.15
CA TYR A 234 11.21 41.23 0.48
C TYR A 234 12.67 41.56 0.83
N LEU A 235 13.60 40.65 0.55
CA LEU A 235 15.04 40.83 0.75
C LEU A 235 15.80 40.88 -0.58
N LYS A 236 16.64 41.91 -0.76
CA LYS A 236 17.58 42.00 -1.86
C LYS A 236 19.01 41.78 -1.35
N PHE A 237 19.54 40.59 -1.59
CA PHE A 237 20.89 40.18 -1.24
C PHE A 237 21.96 40.96 -2.03
N SER A 238 23.15 41.13 -1.43
CA SER A 238 24.31 41.74 -2.07
C SER A 238 25.25 40.67 -2.65
N ASP A 239 25.46 40.69 -3.96
CA ASP A 239 26.29 39.69 -4.67
C ASP A 239 27.78 39.74 -4.28
N THR A 240 28.33 38.61 -3.84
CA THR A 240 29.77 38.28 -3.91
C THR A 240 29.96 36.90 -4.51
N SER A 241 30.74 36.83 -5.59
CA SER A 241 31.10 35.64 -6.38
C SER A 241 32.30 34.88 -5.76
N GLU A 242 32.74 33.69 -6.20
CA GLU A 242 32.70 33.03 -7.51
C GLU A 242 32.66 31.49 -7.38
N GLU A 243 31.81 30.79 -8.16
CA GLU A 243 32.16 29.52 -8.82
C GLU A 243 31.09 29.15 -9.87
N ASP A 244 31.28 29.54 -11.13
CA ASP A 244 30.84 28.78 -12.32
C ASP A 244 31.34 29.45 -13.59
N ASN A 245 32.30 28.84 -14.30
CA ASN A 245 32.90 29.42 -15.51
C ASN A 245 32.72 28.54 -16.75
N LYS A 246 31.54 27.92 -16.87
CA LYS A 246 31.03 27.40 -18.14
C LYS A 246 30.18 28.48 -18.79
N THR A 247 30.61 28.94 -19.96
CA THR A 247 29.87 29.92 -20.76
C THR A 247 29.59 29.36 -22.14
N THR A 248 28.35 29.46 -22.59
CA THR A 248 27.90 28.81 -23.83
C THR A 248 27.26 29.86 -24.76
N PRO A 249 27.76 30.06 -25.98
CA PRO A 249 27.12 30.97 -26.93
C PRO A 249 25.76 30.40 -27.39
N ALA A 250 24.78 31.27 -27.59
CA ALA A 250 23.45 30.95 -28.11
C ALA A 250 22.90 32.10 -28.97
N LYS A 251 21.83 31.86 -29.72
CA LYS A 251 21.09 32.90 -30.45
C LYS A 251 19.63 32.91 -30.02
N THR A 252 19.01 34.09 -30.02
CA THR A 252 17.57 34.22 -29.79
C THR A 252 16.77 33.73 -30.99
N THR A 253 15.72 32.95 -30.75
CA THR A 253 14.78 32.48 -31.80
C THR A 253 13.58 33.41 -31.98
N ASP A 254 13.41 34.41 -31.12
CA ASP A 254 12.36 35.44 -31.20
C ASP A 254 12.83 36.80 -30.59
N TYR A 255 11.96 37.80 -30.56
CA TYR A 255 12.07 39.04 -29.82
C TYR A 255 12.06 38.80 -28.30
N LEU A 256 13.23 38.45 -27.75
CA LEU A 256 13.35 37.93 -26.40
C LEU A 256 13.63 39.02 -25.37
N ASN A 257 12.74 39.16 -24.39
CA ASN A 257 12.89 40.10 -23.29
C ASN A 257 14.04 39.68 -22.35
N LEU A 258 15.10 40.49 -22.30
CA LEU A 258 16.15 40.39 -21.29
C LEU A 258 15.65 41.07 -20.01
N ARG A 259 15.49 40.30 -18.93
CA ARG A 259 14.91 40.76 -17.65
C ARG A 259 15.94 40.85 -16.53
N LYS A 260 15.60 41.56 -15.46
CA LYS A 260 16.47 41.67 -14.26
C LYS A 260 16.58 40.36 -13.45
N GLY A 261 15.64 39.43 -13.60
CA GLY A 261 15.59 38.17 -12.87
C GLY A 261 14.87 37.05 -13.65
N PRO A 262 14.97 35.79 -13.19
CA PRO A 262 14.40 34.62 -13.86
C PRO A 262 12.88 34.52 -13.63
N GLY A 263 12.09 35.06 -14.56
CA GLY A 263 10.63 34.98 -14.51
C GLY A 263 9.91 36.13 -15.22
N MET A 264 8.62 35.94 -15.50
CA MET A 264 7.79 36.95 -16.19
C MET A 264 7.49 38.20 -15.33
N SER A 265 7.62 38.09 -14.01
CA SER A 265 7.37 39.16 -13.02
C SER A 265 8.49 40.21 -12.95
N TYR A 266 9.70 39.92 -13.44
CA TYR A 266 10.83 40.85 -13.38
C TYR A 266 10.80 41.89 -14.50
N ASP A 267 11.20 43.13 -14.18
CA ASP A 267 11.36 44.22 -15.15
C ASP A 267 12.15 43.78 -16.39
N VAL A 268 11.62 44.12 -17.57
CA VAL A 268 12.36 44.05 -18.83
C VAL A 268 13.43 45.15 -18.85
N ILE A 269 14.69 44.75 -19.02
CA ILE A 269 15.82 45.65 -19.27
C ILE A 269 15.71 46.19 -20.69
N PHE A 270 15.58 45.29 -21.68
CA PHE A 270 15.19 45.58 -23.06
C PHE A 270 14.77 44.29 -23.78
N THR A 271 14.20 44.42 -24.98
CA THR A 271 13.87 43.29 -25.86
C THR A 271 14.99 43.07 -26.89
N MET A 272 15.65 41.93 -26.84
CA MET A 272 16.62 41.50 -27.84
C MET A 272 15.87 41.15 -29.13
N ALA A 273 16.38 41.52 -30.30
CA ALA A 273 15.76 41.13 -31.57
C ALA A 273 16.00 39.64 -31.87
N ILE A 274 15.14 39.03 -32.70
CA ILE A 274 15.37 37.68 -33.24
C ILE A 274 16.78 37.56 -33.89
N GLY A 275 17.46 36.44 -33.65
CA GLY A 275 18.82 36.17 -34.14
C GLY A 275 19.95 36.87 -33.36
N SER A 276 19.65 37.56 -32.26
CA SER A 276 20.67 38.21 -31.42
C SER A 276 21.59 37.19 -30.75
N THR A 277 22.90 37.39 -30.87
CA THR A 277 23.89 36.55 -30.21
C THR A 277 24.03 36.89 -28.72
N VAL A 278 23.96 35.88 -27.86
CA VAL A 278 24.16 35.98 -26.41
C VAL A 278 25.11 34.90 -25.92
N THR A 279 25.66 35.09 -24.73
CA THR A 279 26.48 34.10 -24.01
C THR A 279 25.76 33.73 -22.72
N VAL A 280 25.31 32.48 -22.62
CA VAL A 280 24.74 31.92 -21.40
C VAL A 280 25.83 31.78 -20.34
N LEU A 281 25.50 32.10 -19.09
CA LEU A 281 26.40 32.08 -17.94
C LEU A 281 25.84 31.09 -16.89
N GLY A 282 26.50 29.95 -16.71
CA GLY A 282 26.06 28.88 -15.79
C GLY A 282 25.15 27.84 -16.46
N ASN A 283 24.23 27.27 -15.68
CA ASN A 283 23.38 26.14 -16.08
C ASN A 283 22.51 26.42 -17.33
N THR A 284 22.58 25.54 -18.34
CA THR A 284 21.79 25.57 -19.58
C THR A 284 20.44 24.87 -19.50
N GLU A 285 20.18 24.10 -18.45
CA GLU A 285 18.97 23.27 -18.27
C GLU A 285 17.86 23.96 -17.45
N SER A 286 18.01 25.25 -17.16
CA SER A 286 17.03 26.04 -16.42
C SER A 286 16.05 26.73 -17.37
N ASP A 287 14.75 26.71 -17.07
CA ASP A 287 13.70 27.40 -17.86
C ASP A 287 14.00 28.88 -18.12
N TRP A 288 14.69 29.51 -17.17
CA TRP A 288 15.26 30.85 -17.28
C TRP A 288 16.76 30.81 -17.08
N VAL A 289 17.52 31.26 -18.09
CA VAL A 289 18.98 31.29 -18.07
C VAL A 289 19.52 32.72 -17.98
N LYS A 290 20.64 32.88 -17.28
CA LYS A 290 21.37 34.16 -17.22
C LYS A 290 22.22 34.29 -18.49
N VAL A 291 22.08 35.41 -19.19
CA VAL A 291 22.80 35.65 -20.45
C VAL A 291 23.50 37.01 -20.46
N LYS A 292 24.60 37.08 -21.21
CA LYS A 292 25.36 38.29 -21.53
C LYS A 292 25.21 38.59 -23.02
N THR A 293 24.73 39.78 -23.34
CA THR A 293 24.60 40.24 -24.73
C THR A 293 25.96 40.67 -25.29
N ALA A 294 26.06 40.78 -26.63
CA ALA A 294 27.26 41.31 -27.29
C ALA A 294 27.67 42.73 -26.82
N SER A 295 26.71 43.52 -26.32
CA SER A 295 26.98 44.85 -25.72
C SER A 295 27.51 44.82 -24.28
N GLY A 296 27.64 43.62 -23.69
CA GLY A 296 28.09 43.41 -22.32
C GLY A 296 26.99 43.41 -21.27
N THR A 297 25.78 43.88 -21.59
CA THR A 297 24.61 43.86 -20.69
C THR A 297 24.22 42.43 -20.33
N GLN A 298 24.04 42.18 -19.04
CA GLN A 298 23.59 40.90 -18.48
C GLN A 298 22.14 40.97 -18.00
N GLY A 299 21.44 39.84 -18.04
CA GLY A 299 20.10 39.66 -17.50
C GLY A 299 19.63 38.21 -17.68
N TYR A 300 18.36 37.92 -17.44
CA TYR A 300 17.77 36.60 -17.63
C TYR A 300 16.80 36.59 -18.79
N CYS A 301 16.73 35.47 -19.51
CA CYS A 301 15.71 35.21 -20.53
C CYS A 301 15.32 33.74 -20.52
N SER A 302 14.17 33.41 -21.11
CA SER A 302 13.70 32.02 -21.17
C SER A 302 14.57 31.19 -22.12
N ARG A 303 14.88 29.96 -21.71
CA ARG A 303 15.70 28.95 -22.41
C ARG A 303 15.04 28.39 -23.67
N GLU A 304 13.71 28.37 -23.70
CA GLU A 304 12.88 27.97 -24.85
C GLU A 304 13.18 28.81 -26.10
N TYR A 305 13.58 30.08 -25.91
CA TYR A 305 13.83 31.03 -26.99
C TYR A 305 15.33 31.16 -27.36
N LEU A 306 16.13 30.16 -27.01
CA LEU A 306 17.57 30.12 -27.29
C LEU A 306 17.96 28.83 -28.02
N ILE A 307 18.64 28.97 -29.15
CA ILE A 307 19.26 27.87 -29.91
C ILE A 307 20.78 27.87 -29.69
N PHE A 308 21.34 26.69 -29.44
CA PHE A 308 22.77 26.48 -29.17
C PHE A 308 23.48 25.93 -30.41
N PRO A 309 24.79 26.17 -30.58
CA PRO A 309 25.54 25.68 -31.74
C PRO A 309 25.63 24.15 -31.85
N GLU A 310 25.41 23.43 -30.76
CA GLU A 310 25.46 21.95 -30.71
C GLU A 310 24.14 21.33 -31.18
N ASP A 311 23.04 22.09 -31.20
CA ASP A 311 21.71 21.69 -31.71
C ASP A 311 21.62 21.69 -33.25
N ALA A 312 22.73 21.93 -33.96
CA ALA A 312 22.76 22.30 -35.38
C ALA A 312 23.37 21.24 -36.33
N ASP A 313 23.94 20.15 -35.81
CA ASP A 313 24.67 19.13 -36.58
C ASP A 313 23.91 17.78 -36.66
N GLU A 314 22.67 17.78 -37.14
CA GLU A 314 22.08 16.61 -37.81
C GLU A 314 22.27 16.76 -39.33
N ASP A 315 22.79 15.72 -40.02
CA ASP A 315 22.94 15.74 -41.48
C ASP A 315 21.55 15.89 -42.16
N PRO A 316 21.38 16.85 -43.09
CA PRO A 316 20.07 17.15 -43.65
C PRO A 316 19.53 15.99 -44.50
N VAL A 317 18.31 15.54 -44.17
CA VAL A 317 17.66 14.36 -44.76
C VAL A 317 16.36 14.73 -45.47
N SER A 318 16.07 14.10 -46.61
CA SER A 318 14.80 14.29 -47.31
C SER A 318 13.65 13.58 -46.60
N ALA A 319 12.47 14.22 -46.55
CA ALA A 319 11.22 13.63 -46.11
C ALA A 319 10.07 14.05 -47.03
N GLU A 320 8.96 13.32 -47.00
CA GLU A 320 7.71 13.68 -47.70
C GLU A 320 6.61 13.96 -46.68
N THR A 321 5.80 14.99 -46.93
CA THR A 321 4.62 15.29 -46.10
C THR A 321 3.52 14.24 -46.29
N THR A 322 2.95 13.72 -45.20
CA THR A 322 1.85 12.74 -45.26
C THR A 322 0.46 13.37 -45.36
N ASP A 323 0.35 14.68 -45.08
CA ASP A 323 -0.86 15.49 -45.25
C ASP A 323 -0.51 16.97 -45.50
N TYR A 324 -1.53 17.84 -45.64
CA TYR A 324 -1.38 19.29 -45.72
C TYR A 324 -0.77 19.87 -44.44
N LEU A 325 0.48 20.29 -44.51
CA LEU A 325 1.29 20.57 -43.33
C LEU A 325 1.71 22.05 -43.26
N ASN A 326 1.36 22.73 -42.18
CA ASN A 326 1.71 24.13 -41.99
C ASN A 326 3.22 24.29 -41.66
N LEU A 327 3.94 24.98 -42.55
CA LEU A 327 5.28 25.48 -42.30
C LEU A 327 5.16 26.75 -41.44
N ARG A 328 5.79 26.78 -40.27
CA ARG A 328 5.65 27.84 -39.26
C ARG A 328 6.97 28.52 -38.93
N THR A 329 6.88 29.70 -38.32
CA THR A 329 8.07 30.46 -37.87
C THR A 329 8.77 29.86 -36.65
N GLY A 330 8.18 28.86 -35.99
CA GLY A 330 8.74 28.19 -34.80
C GLY A 330 8.05 26.85 -34.48
N PRO A 331 8.62 26.03 -33.60
CA PRO A 331 8.13 24.69 -33.26
C PRO A 331 6.90 24.77 -32.35
N GLY A 332 5.70 24.77 -32.93
CA GLY A 332 4.44 24.80 -32.18
C GLY A 332 3.25 25.32 -32.98
N THR A 333 2.03 24.94 -32.58
CA THR A 333 0.79 25.38 -33.25
C THR A 333 0.45 26.86 -33.05
N SER A 334 1.07 27.50 -32.06
CA SER A 334 0.95 28.94 -31.75
C SER A 334 1.73 29.85 -32.69
N TYR A 335 2.76 29.35 -33.38
CA TYR A 335 3.60 30.15 -34.27
C TYR A 335 2.90 30.48 -35.60
N ALA A 336 3.23 31.64 -36.17
CA ALA A 336 2.66 32.10 -37.42
C ALA A 336 2.94 31.11 -38.57
N VAL A 337 1.92 30.84 -39.38
CA VAL A 337 2.04 30.03 -40.59
C VAL A 337 2.74 30.87 -41.66
N ILE A 338 3.87 30.38 -42.16
CA ILE A 338 4.58 30.90 -43.33
C ILE A 338 3.79 30.50 -44.58
N GLU A 339 3.47 29.21 -44.70
CA GLU A 339 2.54 28.65 -45.69
C GLU A 339 2.06 27.26 -45.29
N THR A 340 1.18 26.67 -46.10
CA THR A 340 0.76 25.26 -45.98
C THR A 340 1.36 24.46 -47.13
N MET A 341 2.24 23.52 -46.81
CA MET A 341 2.84 22.56 -47.74
C MET A 341 1.78 21.54 -48.17
N GLY A 342 1.84 21.09 -49.42
CA GLY A 342 0.89 20.09 -49.94
C GLY A 342 1.15 18.70 -49.37
N LYS A 343 0.16 17.79 -49.42
CA LYS A 343 0.37 16.35 -49.16
C LYS A 343 1.25 15.72 -50.25
N GLY A 344 2.26 14.95 -49.85
CA GLY A 344 3.25 14.33 -50.74
C GLY A 344 4.34 15.29 -51.24
N GLU A 345 4.53 16.43 -50.58
CA GLU A 345 5.57 17.40 -50.93
C GLU A 345 6.92 17.00 -50.32
N THR A 346 7.96 16.90 -51.16
CA THR A 346 9.32 16.59 -50.71
C THR A 346 9.98 17.82 -50.08
N ILE A 347 10.43 17.66 -48.84
CA ILE A 347 11.14 18.67 -48.05
C ILE A 347 12.51 18.15 -47.59
N THR A 348 13.37 19.05 -47.12
CA THR A 348 14.63 18.70 -46.44
C THR A 348 14.51 19.01 -44.95
N VAL A 349 14.55 17.99 -44.09
CA VAL A 349 14.69 18.17 -42.63
C VAL A 349 16.12 18.60 -42.34
N LEU A 350 16.27 19.72 -41.64
CA LEU A 350 17.54 20.35 -41.28
C LEU A 350 17.97 20.02 -39.84
N SER A 351 17.00 19.79 -38.94
CA SER A 351 17.22 19.37 -37.54
C SER A 351 15.90 18.93 -36.90
N GLY A 352 15.97 18.22 -35.78
CA GLY A 352 14.79 17.85 -34.97
C GLY A 352 14.03 16.65 -35.52
N ARG A 353 14.72 15.70 -36.17
CA ARG A 353 14.08 14.51 -36.77
C ARG A 353 13.35 13.63 -35.74
N SER A 354 13.82 13.62 -34.50
CA SER A 354 13.30 12.78 -33.41
C SER A 354 12.49 13.56 -32.35
N GLU A 355 12.16 14.82 -32.64
CA GLU A 355 11.36 15.72 -31.80
C GLU A 355 9.94 15.86 -32.37
N ASP A 356 9.00 16.48 -31.63
CA ASP A 356 7.62 16.70 -32.11
C ASP A 356 7.53 17.68 -33.30
N TRP A 357 8.57 18.51 -33.50
CA TRP A 357 8.67 19.54 -34.53
C TRP A 357 10.05 19.56 -35.17
N ALA A 358 10.13 19.28 -36.46
CA ALA A 358 11.36 19.39 -37.24
C ALA A 358 11.51 20.80 -37.82
N ARG A 359 12.74 21.28 -37.90
CA ARG A 359 13.10 22.42 -38.76
C ARG A 359 13.34 21.91 -40.17
N VAL A 360 12.69 22.51 -41.16
CA VAL A 360 12.68 22.02 -42.53
C VAL A 360 12.91 23.13 -43.55
N ARG A 361 13.36 22.74 -44.74
CA ARG A 361 13.47 23.58 -45.94
C ARG A 361 12.60 23.02 -47.06
N THR A 362 11.73 23.85 -47.62
CA THR A 362 10.89 23.51 -48.78
C THR A 362 11.71 23.43 -50.07
N SER A 363 11.11 22.85 -51.12
CA SER A 363 11.72 22.74 -52.44
C SER A 363 12.02 24.11 -53.11
N ASP A 364 11.27 25.16 -52.76
CA ASP A 364 11.51 26.54 -53.19
C ASP A 364 12.46 27.34 -52.26
N GLY A 365 13.00 26.70 -51.23
CA GLY A 365 14.11 27.22 -50.42
C GLY A 365 13.71 28.03 -49.18
N LYS A 366 12.44 28.09 -48.80
CA LYS A 366 12.01 28.69 -47.53
C LYS A 366 12.32 27.75 -46.38
N GLU A 367 12.59 28.31 -45.20
CA GLU A 367 12.81 27.55 -43.97
C GLU A 367 11.77 27.87 -42.91
N GLY A 368 11.39 26.87 -42.15
CA GLY A 368 10.46 26.97 -41.03
C GLY A 368 10.40 25.67 -40.24
N TYR A 369 9.38 25.54 -39.40
CA TYR A 369 9.14 24.36 -38.57
C TYR A 369 7.81 23.71 -38.94
N CYS A 370 7.77 22.38 -38.89
CA CYS A 370 6.54 21.61 -39.06
C CYS A 370 6.55 20.37 -38.15
N SER A 371 5.38 19.83 -37.82
CA SER A 371 5.31 18.65 -36.95
C SER A 371 5.81 17.39 -37.66
N THR A 372 6.62 16.60 -36.95
CA THR A 372 7.21 15.34 -37.44
C THR A 372 6.19 14.22 -37.61
N GLU A 373 5.06 14.28 -36.92
CA GLU A 373 3.91 13.35 -37.09
C GLU A 373 3.46 13.25 -38.56
N TYR A 374 3.66 14.32 -39.33
CA TYR A 374 3.24 14.42 -40.74
C TYR A 374 4.39 14.27 -41.73
N LEU A 375 5.54 13.71 -41.31
CA LEU A 375 6.73 13.50 -42.16
C LEU A 375 7.07 12.02 -42.29
N ARG A 376 7.21 11.54 -43.54
CA ARG A 376 7.68 10.19 -43.88
C ARG A 376 9.11 10.23 -44.38
N PHE A 377 9.97 9.32 -43.90
CA PHE A 377 11.37 9.24 -44.31
C PHE A 377 11.62 8.09 -45.30
N PRO A 378 12.59 8.22 -46.22
CA PRO A 378 13.01 7.13 -47.08
C PRO A 378 13.55 5.95 -46.26
N GLY A 379 12.86 4.80 -46.34
CA GLY A 379 13.15 3.60 -45.55
C GLY A 379 12.01 3.15 -44.65
N ASP A 380 10.97 3.97 -44.49
CA ASP A 380 9.73 3.59 -43.78
C ASP A 380 8.87 2.69 -44.70
N GLU A 381 9.19 1.39 -44.76
CA GLU A 381 8.38 0.34 -45.39
C GLU A 381 7.30 -0.17 -44.42
N GLU A 382 6.02 -0.02 -44.77
CA GLU A 382 4.98 -1.00 -44.43
C GLU A 382 3.79 -0.91 -45.41
N GLU A 383 2.85 -1.85 -45.28
CA GLU A 383 2.00 -2.41 -46.34
C GLU A 383 0.74 -1.57 -46.68
N GLU A 384 0.16 -1.80 -47.87
CA GLU A 384 -1.07 -1.12 -48.31
C GLU A 384 -2.33 -1.72 -47.64
N GLU A 385 -3.01 -0.95 -46.78
CA GLU A 385 -4.43 -1.16 -46.46
C GLU A 385 -5.28 -0.03 -47.07
N GLU A 386 -6.37 -0.39 -47.76
CA GLU A 386 -7.39 0.58 -48.20
C GLU A 386 -8.14 1.14 -46.97
N GLU A 387 -8.24 2.46 -46.84
CA GLU A 387 -9.04 3.06 -45.77
C GLU A 387 -10.51 2.66 -45.90
N THR A 388 -10.99 1.83 -44.96
CA THR A 388 -12.41 1.47 -44.86
C THR A 388 -13.07 2.24 -43.72
N THR A 389 -14.07 3.05 -44.05
CA THR A 389 -14.83 3.80 -43.05
C THR A 389 -15.59 2.82 -42.13
N VAL A 390 -15.36 2.92 -40.83
CA VAL A 390 -16.02 2.09 -39.81
C VAL A 390 -16.98 2.91 -38.95
N ALA A 391 -18.10 2.28 -38.58
CA ALA A 391 -19.09 2.85 -37.69
C ALA A 391 -19.50 1.86 -36.60
N LYS A 392 -19.99 2.37 -35.47
CA LYS A 392 -20.57 1.56 -34.38
C LYS A 392 -22.05 1.82 -34.23
N THR A 393 -22.82 0.77 -33.95
CA THR A 393 -24.25 0.91 -33.70
C THR A 393 -24.51 1.56 -32.33
N THR A 394 -25.35 2.60 -32.29
CA THR A 394 -25.71 3.32 -31.04
C THR A 394 -26.99 2.79 -30.39
N ASP A 395 -27.65 1.81 -31.01
CA ASP A 395 -28.75 1.00 -30.45
C ASP A 395 -28.77 -0.41 -31.10
N TYR A 396 -29.73 -1.26 -30.73
CA TYR A 396 -30.04 -2.54 -31.38
C TYR A 396 -30.59 -2.31 -32.81
N LEU A 397 -29.71 -2.38 -33.79
CA LEU A 397 -29.98 -1.88 -35.14
C LEU A 397 -30.33 -3.01 -36.13
N ASN A 398 -31.52 -2.94 -36.72
CA ASN A 398 -31.97 -3.90 -37.73
C ASN A 398 -31.20 -3.75 -39.05
N LEU A 399 -30.49 -4.82 -39.46
CA LEU A 399 -29.87 -4.95 -40.78
C LEU A 399 -30.90 -5.51 -41.76
N ARG A 400 -31.19 -4.80 -42.85
CA ARG A 400 -32.25 -5.12 -43.83
C ARG A 400 -31.70 -5.43 -45.21
N LYS A 401 -32.50 -6.11 -46.04
CA LYS A 401 -32.16 -6.41 -47.45
C LYS A 401 -32.11 -5.18 -48.37
N GLY A 402 -32.64 -4.04 -47.96
CA GLY A 402 -32.69 -2.81 -48.76
C GLY A 402 -32.93 -1.55 -47.92
N PRO A 403 -32.72 -0.36 -48.49
CA PRO A 403 -32.81 0.92 -47.78
C PRO A 403 -34.28 1.32 -47.55
N GLY A 404 -34.80 1.00 -46.36
CA GLY A 404 -36.14 1.41 -45.95
C GLY A 404 -36.83 0.43 -44.99
N MET A 405 -37.85 0.93 -44.27
CA MET A 405 -38.60 0.13 -43.29
C MET A 405 -39.45 -1.00 -43.90
N SER A 406 -39.71 -0.95 -45.21
CA SER A 406 -40.51 -1.92 -45.97
C SER A 406 -39.72 -3.18 -46.41
N TYR A 407 -38.40 -3.20 -46.25
CA TYR A 407 -37.56 -4.36 -46.60
C TYR A 407 -37.41 -5.34 -45.44
N ASP A 408 -37.38 -6.64 -45.76
CA ASP A 408 -37.15 -7.71 -44.78
C ASP A 408 -35.91 -7.43 -43.91
N VAL A 409 -36.06 -7.65 -42.60
CA VAL A 409 -34.94 -7.71 -41.65
C VAL A 409 -34.18 -9.01 -41.87
N ILE A 410 -32.86 -8.92 -42.03
CA ILE A 410 -31.94 -10.06 -42.07
C ILE A 410 -31.70 -10.55 -40.64
N PHE A 411 -31.29 -9.63 -39.75
CA PHE A 411 -31.25 -9.81 -38.30
C PHE A 411 -31.08 -8.45 -37.59
N THR A 412 -31.10 -8.43 -36.25
CA THR A 412 -30.85 -7.24 -35.44
C THR A 412 -29.42 -7.28 -34.88
N MET A 413 -28.60 -6.28 -35.20
CA MET A 413 -27.26 -6.09 -34.67
C MET A 413 -27.35 -5.57 -33.22
N ALA A 414 -26.45 -5.99 -32.34
CA ALA A 414 -26.45 -5.56 -30.94
C ALA A 414 -25.86 -4.16 -30.78
N LEU A 415 -26.29 -3.39 -29.78
CA LEU A 415 -25.66 -2.13 -29.36
C LEU A 415 -24.13 -2.24 -29.29
N GLY A 416 -23.41 -1.29 -29.88
CA GLY A 416 -21.95 -1.25 -29.93
C GLY A 416 -21.30 -2.14 -30.98
N SER A 417 -22.07 -2.82 -31.85
CA SER A 417 -21.53 -3.62 -32.95
C SER A 417 -20.79 -2.73 -33.94
N THR A 418 -19.53 -3.07 -34.24
CA THR A 418 -18.77 -2.43 -35.32
C THR A 418 -19.20 -2.97 -36.68
N VAL A 419 -19.36 -2.08 -37.64
CA VAL A 419 -19.65 -2.40 -39.04
C VAL A 419 -18.76 -1.59 -39.98
N THR A 420 -18.34 -2.19 -41.09
CA THR A 420 -17.65 -1.50 -42.18
C THR A 420 -18.68 -0.89 -43.12
N VAL A 421 -18.53 0.38 -43.47
CA VAL A 421 -19.44 1.09 -44.36
C VAL A 421 -19.05 0.80 -45.82
N LEU A 422 -20.04 0.41 -46.63
CA LEU A 422 -19.87 -0.04 -48.02
C LEU A 422 -20.60 0.83 -49.04
N GLY A 423 -21.30 1.86 -48.58
CA GLY A 423 -22.08 2.77 -49.41
C GLY A 423 -21.90 4.19 -48.92
N ASP A 424 -22.73 5.09 -49.42
CA ASP A 424 -22.79 6.48 -48.97
C ASP A 424 -22.93 6.56 -47.44
N PRO A 425 -21.96 7.13 -46.70
CA PRO A 425 -22.04 7.24 -45.25
C PRO A 425 -23.11 8.24 -44.80
N ASP A 426 -23.55 9.17 -45.64
CA ASP A 426 -24.49 10.24 -45.28
C ASP A 426 -25.94 9.99 -45.74
N GLY A 427 -26.19 8.87 -46.42
CA GLY A 427 -27.54 8.46 -46.77
C GLY A 427 -28.33 7.91 -45.57
N ASP A 428 -29.60 8.28 -45.44
CA ASP A 428 -30.53 7.85 -44.36
C ASP A 428 -30.48 6.34 -44.05
N TRP A 429 -30.20 5.52 -45.07
CA TRP A 429 -29.98 4.07 -44.96
C TRP A 429 -28.61 3.69 -45.52
N VAL A 430 -27.64 3.54 -44.62
CA VAL A 430 -26.25 3.20 -44.93
C VAL A 430 -26.14 1.71 -45.26
N LYS A 431 -25.42 1.36 -46.34
CA LYS A 431 -25.06 -0.04 -46.63
C LYS A 431 -23.81 -0.41 -45.83
N VAL A 432 -23.86 -1.51 -45.07
CA VAL A 432 -22.78 -1.93 -44.18
C VAL A 432 -22.46 -3.42 -44.29
N ARG A 433 -21.24 -3.80 -43.90
CA ARG A 433 -20.77 -5.17 -43.69
C ARG A 433 -20.50 -5.40 -42.20
N THR A 434 -21.02 -6.50 -41.67
CA THR A 434 -20.73 -6.92 -40.30
C THR A 434 -19.44 -7.77 -40.24
N ALA A 435 -18.86 -7.93 -39.05
CA ALA A 435 -17.66 -8.77 -38.85
C ALA A 435 -17.84 -10.25 -39.29
N SER A 436 -19.08 -10.73 -39.45
CA SER A 436 -19.37 -12.08 -40.01
C SER A 436 -19.35 -12.14 -41.54
N GLY A 437 -19.07 -11.02 -42.22
CA GLY A 437 -19.16 -10.88 -43.67
C GLY A 437 -20.57 -10.61 -44.20
N THR A 438 -21.60 -10.60 -43.34
CA THR A 438 -22.99 -10.35 -43.77
C THR A 438 -23.18 -8.87 -44.13
N GLU A 439 -23.70 -8.60 -45.34
CA GLU A 439 -24.03 -7.26 -45.84
C GLU A 439 -25.53 -6.93 -45.76
N GLY A 440 -25.86 -5.67 -45.56
CA GLY A 440 -27.23 -5.15 -45.63
C GLY A 440 -27.31 -3.65 -45.40
N TYR A 441 -28.52 -3.12 -45.21
CA TYR A 441 -28.79 -1.70 -44.98
C TYR A 441 -29.33 -1.46 -43.57
N CYS A 442 -28.87 -0.39 -42.92
CA CYS A 442 -29.38 0.07 -41.62
C CYS A 442 -29.46 1.61 -41.55
N SER A 443 -30.20 2.16 -40.60
CA SER A 443 -30.41 3.61 -40.49
C SER A 443 -29.13 4.34 -40.04
N ARG A 444 -28.80 5.47 -40.68
CA ARG A 444 -27.69 6.39 -40.35
C ARG A 444 -27.79 6.95 -38.94
N GLU A 445 -29.00 7.22 -38.47
CA GLU A 445 -29.30 7.79 -37.14
C GLU A 445 -28.71 6.94 -35.99
N TYR A 446 -28.57 5.62 -36.21
CA TYR A 446 -28.06 4.68 -35.22
C TYR A 446 -26.62 4.23 -35.49
N LEU A 447 -25.85 4.98 -36.29
CA LEU A 447 -24.44 4.72 -36.60
C LEU A 447 -23.56 5.91 -36.19
N GLN A 448 -22.62 5.65 -35.27
CA GLN A 448 -21.57 6.58 -34.88
C GLN A 448 -20.31 6.32 -35.72
N PHE A 449 -19.89 7.33 -36.48
CA PHE A 449 -18.69 7.30 -37.33
C PHE A 449 -17.49 7.85 -36.55
N SER A 450 -16.31 7.25 -36.74
CA SER A 450 -15.07 7.73 -36.14
C SER A 450 -14.53 8.95 -36.89
N GLY A 451 -14.91 10.16 -36.48
CA GLY A 451 -14.35 11.41 -37.02
C GLY A 451 -15.17 12.68 -36.85
N GLU A 452 -16.49 12.59 -36.62
CA GLU A 452 -17.36 13.78 -36.54
C GLU A 452 -17.26 14.53 -35.19
N GLY A 453 -16.22 15.35 -35.04
CA GLY A 453 -16.15 16.44 -34.06
C GLY A 453 -16.69 17.74 -34.68
N GLY A 454 -17.87 18.18 -34.26
CA GLY A 454 -18.57 19.32 -34.87
C GLY A 454 -17.99 20.70 -34.53
N GLY A 455 -18.06 21.64 -35.48
CA GLY A 455 -17.55 23.01 -35.34
C GLY A 455 -18.64 24.09 -35.27
N SER A 456 -18.68 24.81 -34.14
CA SER A 456 -19.11 26.20 -33.93
C SER A 456 -20.45 26.72 -34.50
N ASN A 457 -21.40 26.99 -33.60
CA ASN A 457 -21.90 28.36 -33.43
C ASN A 457 -22.49 28.56 -32.02
N GLY A 458 -22.46 29.79 -31.50
CA GLY A 458 -22.69 30.06 -30.07
C GLY A 458 -24.15 29.90 -29.60
N SER A 459 -24.36 28.92 -28.73
CA SER A 459 -25.39 28.87 -27.69
C SER A 459 -24.81 28.13 -26.49
N GLU A 460 -25.17 28.52 -25.26
CA GLU A 460 -24.71 27.85 -24.03
C GLU A 460 -24.99 26.34 -24.10
N GLU A 461 -24.02 25.51 -23.69
CA GLU A 461 -24.24 24.07 -23.58
C GLU A 461 -25.36 23.80 -22.56
N PRO A 462 -26.24 22.82 -22.80
CA PRO A 462 -27.19 22.40 -21.78
C PRO A 462 -26.41 21.74 -20.65
N GLU A 463 -26.41 22.34 -19.45
CA GLU A 463 -25.82 21.71 -18.26
C GLU A 463 -26.41 20.31 -18.07
N GLU A 464 -25.55 19.29 -17.94
CA GLU A 464 -26.00 17.96 -17.52
C GLU A 464 -26.66 18.10 -16.13
N SER A 465 -27.97 17.88 -16.09
CA SER A 465 -28.72 17.92 -14.84
C SER A 465 -28.73 16.54 -14.17
N TYR A 466 -28.68 16.54 -12.83
CA TYR A 466 -28.58 15.31 -12.05
C TYR A 466 -29.63 15.31 -10.95
N VAL A 467 -30.09 14.12 -10.57
CA VAL A 467 -31.05 13.94 -9.48
C VAL A 467 -30.64 12.83 -8.52
N ARG A 468 -30.89 13.03 -7.23
CA ARG A 468 -30.62 12.09 -6.15
C ARG A 468 -31.92 11.56 -5.56
N THR A 469 -32.01 10.25 -5.45
CA THR A 469 -33.12 9.55 -4.81
C THR A 469 -33.21 9.92 -3.32
N THR A 470 -34.38 10.38 -2.87
CA THR A 470 -34.62 10.81 -1.47
C THR A 470 -35.10 9.66 -0.58
N THR A 471 -35.48 8.53 -1.19
CA THR A 471 -35.89 7.28 -0.56
C THR A 471 -35.56 6.11 -1.48
N ALA A 472 -35.79 4.87 -1.04
CA ALA A 472 -35.72 3.71 -1.91
C ALA A 472 -36.83 3.78 -2.98
N VAL A 473 -36.47 3.85 -4.25
CA VAL A 473 -37.40 4.10 -5.37
C VAL A 473 -37.30 3.04 -6.46
N ASN A 474 -38.43 2.66 -7.05
CA ASN A 474 -38.46 1.71 -8.15
C ASN A 474 -38.08 2.38 -9.48
N PHE A 475 -37.00 1.90 -10.08
CA PHE A 475 -36.54 2.26 -11.42
C PHE A 475 -37.29 1.40 -12.45
N ARG A 476 -37.92 2.01 -13.44
CA ARG A 476 -38.90 1.37 -14.33
C ARG A 476 -38.57 1.54 -15.80
N THR A 477 -39.15 0.66 -16.62
CA THR A 477 -39.06 0.70 -18.08
C THR A 477 -39.91 1.80 -18.75
N GLY A 478 -40.76 2.52 -18.00
CA GLY A 478 -41.59 3.60 -18.52
C GLY A 478 -42.20 4.47 -17.42
N PRO A 479 -42.77 5.64 -17.79
CA PRO A 479 -43.28 6.65 -16.85
C PRO A 479 -44.66 6.26 -16.29
N GLY A 480 -44.68 5.31 -15.35
CA GLY A 480 -45.92 4.89 -14.68
C GLY A 480 -45.75 3.68 -13.76
N THR A 481 -46.66 3.54 -12.80
CA THR A 481 -46.65 2.41 -11.84
C THR A 481 -47.01 1.06 -12.46
N SER A 482 -47.58 1.05 -13.67
CA SER A 482 -47.90 -0.12 -14.48
C SER A 482 -46.72 -0.71 -15.27
N TYR A 483 -45.63 0.03 -15.43
CA TYR A 483 -44.43 -0.44 -16.16
C TYR A 483 -43.59 -1.38 -15.29
N SER A 484 -42.86 -2.30 -15.92
CA SER A 484 -42.01 -3.25 -15.21
C SER A 484 -40.92 -2.53 -14.40
N VAL A 485 -40.67 -3.02 -13.19
CA VAL A 485 -39.57 -2.56 -12.34
C VAL A 485 -38.30 -3.26 -12.81
N ILE A 486 -37.29 -2.47 -13.19
CA ILE A 486 -35.94 -2.92 -13.51
C ILE A 486 -35.28 -3.40 -12.21
N ARG A 487 -35.27 -2.52 -11.19
CA ARG A 487 -34.87 -2.79 -9.81
C ARG A 487 -35.31 -1.65 -8.88
N THR A 488 -35.14 -1.82 -7.58
CA THR A 488 -35.24 -0.73 -6.61
C THR A 488 -33.86 -0.09 -6.43
N LEU A 489 -33.79 1.24 -6.49
CA LEU A 489 -32.59 2.03 -6.20
C LEU A 489 -32.59 2.41 -4.72
N SER A 490 -31.40 2.42 -4.10
CA SER A 490 -31.20 2.78 -2.69
C SER A 490 -31.38 4.28 -2.47
N THR A 491 -31.84 4.69 -1.28
CA THR A 491 -31.81 6.09 -0.86
C THR A 491 -30.43 6.70 -1.07
N GLY A 492 -30.38 7.87 -1.72
CA GLY A 492 -29.14 8.61 -1.96
C GLY A 492 -28.40 8.24 -3.24
N THR A 493 -28.87 7.28 -4.05
CA THR A 493 -28.38 7.05 -5.42
C THR A 493 -28.57 8.30 -6.28
N VAL A 494 -27.51 8.74 -6.97
CA VAL A 494 -27.52 9.84 -7.95
C VAL A 494 -27.64 9.28 -9.36
N LEU A 495 -28.39 9.96 -10.22
CA LEU A 495 -28.74 9.57 -11.58
C LEU A 495 -28.59 10.79 -12.51
N THR A 496 -28.11 10.58 -13.73
CA THR A 496 -28.10 11.62 -14.78
C THR A 496 -29.50 11.78 -15.33
N VAL A 497 -30.01 13.00 -15.40
CA VAL A 497 -31.29 13.30 -16.06
C VAL A 497 -31.07 13.27 -17.56
N LEU A 498 -31.95 12.54 -18.25
CA LEU A 498 -31.98 12.46 -19.72
C LEU A 498 -33.17 13.24 -20.30
N ASP A 499 -34.28 13.32 -19.55
CA ASP A 499 -35.48 14.09 -19.88
C ASP A 499 -36.33 14.26 -18.60
N ASP A 500 -36.66 15.50 -18.23
CA ASP A 500 -37.52 15.88 -17.10
C ASP A 500 -38.82 16.58 -17.54
N SER A 501 -39.16 16.54 -18.83
CA SER A 501 -40.36 17.18 -19.40
C SER A 501 -41.69 16.65 -18.83
N ASN A 502 -41.66 15.53 -18.12
CA ASN A 502 -42.81 14.93 -17.43
C ASN A 502 -42.74 15.22 -15.91
N SER A 503 -43.74 15.94 -15.40
CA SER A 503 -43.82 16.39 -14.01
C SER A 503 -43.86 15.27 -12.95
N ASP A 504 -44.27 14.06 -13.34
CA ASP A 504 -44.51 12.95 -12.41
C ASP A 504 -43.39 11.89 -12.47
N TRP A 505 -42.62 11.87 -13.57
CA TRP A 505 -41.60 10.86 -13.88
C TRP A 505 -40.42 11.46 -14.62
N VAL A 506 -39.23 11.34 -14.05
CA VAL A 506 -37.96 11.76 -14.67
C VAL A 506 -37.35 10.57 -15.41
N TYR A 507 -36.96 10.77 -16.66
CA TYR A 507 -36.15 9.81 -17.42
C TYR A 507 -34.67 10.01 -17.07
N VAL A 508 -34.01 8.94 -16.67
CA VAL A 508 -32.68 9.00 -16.05
C VAL A 508 -31.80 7.83 -16.45
N SER A 509 -30.48 8.04 -16.39
CA SER A 509 -29.46 6.98 -16.46
C SER A 509 -28.85 6.72 -15.08
N ASP A 510 -28.60 5.46 -14.77
CA ASP A 510 -27.70 5.09 -13.67
C ASP A 510 -26.22 5.13 -14.09
N SER A 511 -25.32 4.93 -13.12
CA SER A 511 -23.87 4.91 -13.33
C SER A 511 -23.33 3.68 -14.09
N ASN A 512 -24.19 2.70 -14.41
CA ASN A 512 -23.87 1.59 -15.30
C ASN A 512 -24.40 1.81 -16.73
N GLY A 513 -24.95 3.00 -17.03
CA GLY A 513 -25.57 3.32 -18.33
C GLY A 513 -26.96 2.72 -18.53
N THR A 514 -27.58 2.15 -17.49
CA THR A 514 -28.96 1.64 -17.56
C THR A 514 -29.92 2.82 -17.55
N LYS A 515 -30.75 2.95 -18.58
CA LYS A 515 -31.74 4.02 -18.73
C LYS A 515 -33.13 3.55 -18.29
N GLY A 516 -33.93 4.45 -17.74
CA GLY A 516 -35.29 4.17 -17.27
C GLY A 516 -35.93 5.35 -16.56
N TYR A 517 -37.08 5.13 -15.93
CA TYR A 517 -37.87 6.17 -15.27
C TYR A 517 -37.91 5.99 -13.76
N VAL A 518 -37.82 7.11 -13.04
CA VAL A 518 -38.06 7.23 -11.59
C VAL A 518 -39.13 8.28 -11.34
N SER A 519 -39.94 8.13 -10.29
CA SER A 519 -40.97 9.14 -10.01
C SER A 519 -40.36 10.42 -9.45
N ALA A 520 -40.75 11.56 -10.02
CA ALA A 520 -40.23 12.89 -9.68
C ALA A 520 -40.33 13.22 -8.18
N GLN A 521 -41.39 12.72 -7.50
CA GLN A 521 -41.61 12.92 -6.07
C GLN A 521 -40.54 12.29 -5.14
N TYR A 522 -39.73 11.34 -5.64
CA TYR A 522 -38.72 10.61 -4.87
C TYR A 522 -37.30 10.94 -5.29
N VAL A 523 -37.12 12.03 -6.03
CA VAL A 523 -35.81 12.53 -6.44
C VAL A 523 -35.69 14.03 -6.18
N GLN A 524 -34.46 14.48 -5.93
CA GLN A 524 -34.12 15.88 -5.69
C GLN A 524 -32.98 16.28 -6.62
N ALA A 525 -33.04 17.48 -7.21
CA ALA A 525 -31.95 17.99 -8.04
C ALA A 525 -30.61 18.04 -7.28
N VAL A 526 -29.53 17.69 -7.98
CA VAL A 526 -28.14 17.74 -7.49
C VAL A 526 -27.37 18.71 -8.37
N SER A 527 -26.86 19.78 -7.77
CA SER A 527 -25.91 20.67 -8.44
C SER A 527 -24.62 19.91 -8.74
N GLY A 528 -24.16 19.95 -10.00
CA GLY A 528 -22.94 19.25 -10.43
C GLY A 528 -21.65 19.77 -9.78
N SER A 529 -21.65 21.05 -9.35
CA SER A 529 -20.51 21.70 -8.71
C SER A 529 -20.15 21.06 -7.35
N GLY A 530 -19.09 20.24 -7.32
CA GLY A 530 -18.66 19.58 -6.10
C GLY A 530 -17.37 18.79 -6.29
N SER A 531 -16.34 19.12 -5.51
CA SER A 531 -15.02 18.52 -5.65
C SER A 531 -15.01 17.00 -5.48
N ILE A 532 -14.11 16.35 -6.23
CA ILE A 532 -13.80 14.92 -6.09
C ILE A 532 -12.66 14.78 -5.08
N SER A 533 -12.91 14.00 -4.03
CA SER A 533 -11.88 13.59 -3.08
C SER A 533 -11.41 12.17 -3.42
N LEU A 534 -10.09 11.99 -3.53
CA LEU A 534 -9.43 10.70 -3.77
C LEU A 534 -8.58 10.31 -2.55
N SER A 535 -8.49 9.03 -2.22
CA SER A 535 -7.63 8.57 -1.12
C SER A 535 -6.14 8.61 -1.42
N HIS A 536 -5.76 8.85 -2.68
CA HIS A 536 -4.38 9.03 -3.11
C HIS A 536 -4.34 10.10 -4.21
N THR A 537 -3.27 10.90 -4.23
CA THR A 537 -2.94 11.86 -5.32
C THR A 537 -1.67 11.46 -6.08
N LYS A 538 -0.83 10.61 -5.47
CA LYS A 538 0.35 9.98 -6.09
C LYS A 538 0.53 8.58 -5.53
N VAL A 539 0.91 7.62 -6.36
CA VAL A 539 1.21 6.22 -5.95
C VAL A 539 2.43 5.70 -6.72
N SER A 540 3.19 4.80 -6.10
CA SER A 540 4.28 4.07 -6.75
C SER A 540 4.10 2.57 -6.48
N ILE A 541 4.02 1.75 -7.53
CA ILE A 541 3.71 0.32 -7.43
C ILE A 541 4.63 -0.52 -8.34
N PRO A 542 5.01 -1.75 -7.96
CA PRO A 542 5.70 -2.67 -8.86
C PRO A 542 4.81 -3.07 -10.05
N ALA A 543 5.40 -3.28 -11.22
CA ALA A 543 4.69 -3.89 -12.35
C ALA A 543 4.10 -5.26 -11.95
N LEU A 544 2.97 -5.60 -12.57
CA LEU A 544 2.10 -6.74 -12.30
C LEU A 544 1.32 -6.69 -10.96
N SER A 545 1.48 -5.64 -10.15
CA SER A 545 0.69 -5.42 -8.93
C SER A 545 -0.50 -4.47 -9.15
N THR A 546 -1.43 -4.46 -8.20
CA THR A 546 -2.63 -3.60 -8.15
C THR A 546 -2.63 -2.82 -6.85
N ILE A 547 -3.06 -1.55 -6.87
CA ILE A 547 -3.43 -0.80 -5.67
C ILE A 547 -4.91 -0.42 -5.72
N TYR A 548 -5.61 -0.55 -4.59
CA TYR A 548 -6.99 -0.09 -4.48
C TYR A 548 -7.03 1.37 -4.01
N THR A 549 -7.55 2.26 -4.87
CA THR A 549 -7.87 3.64 -4.53
C THR A 549 -9.38 3.83 -4.41
N THR A 550 -9.79 4.63 -3.44
CA THR A 550 -11.18 5.06 -3.26
C THR A 550 -11.34 6.51 -3.66
N GLY A 551 -12.52 6.89 -4.12
CA GLY A 551 -12.86 8.29 -4.25
C GLY A 551 -14.35 8.54 -4.03
N SER A 552 -14.68 9.78 -3.73
CA SER A 552 -16.05 10.25 -3.53
C SER A 552 -16.20 11.65 -4.13
N SER A 553 -17.24 11.85 -4.92
CA SER A 553 -17.71 13.19 -5.30
C SER A 553 -18.56 13.79 -4.17
N ALA A 554 -18.46 15.10 -3.95
CA ALA A 554 -19.31 15.79 -2.96
C ALA A 554 -20.83 15.67 -3.29
N SER A 555 -21.16 15.50 -4.58
CA SER A 555 -22.50 15.27 -5.10
C SER A 555 -23.04 13.84 -4.85
N GLY A 556 -22.17 12.86 -4.56
CA GLY A 556 -22.53 11.45 -4.37
C GLY A 556 -22.66 10.63 -5.65
N MET A 557 -22.21 11.17 -6.79
CA MET A 557 -22.11 10.49 -8.08
C MET A 557 -21.01 9.42 -8.07
N SER A 558 -21.22 8.33 -8.81
CA SER A 558 -20.18 7.32 -9.07
C SER A 558 -19.06 7.90 -9.92
N LEU A 559 -17.81 7.54 -9.62
CA LEU A 559 -16.64 7.99 -10.37
C LEU A 559 -16.40 7.11 -11.60
N SER A 560 -16.25 7.76 -12.76
CA SER A 560 -15.62 7.16 -13.94
C SER A 560 -14.10 7.25 -13.83
N TRP A 561 -13.36 6.32 -14.43
CA TRP A 561 -11.90 6.24 -14.32
C TRP A 561 -11.24 6.06 -15.69
N LYS A 562 -10.15 6.80 -15.95
CA LYS A 562 -9.36 6.73 -17.20
C LYS A 562 -7.86 6.73 -16.88
N SER A 563 -7.06 6.06 -17.70
CA SER A 563 -5.58 6.17 -17.69
C SER A 563 -5.09 6.99 -18.89
N SER A 564 -4.06 7.80 -18.69
CA SER A 564 -3.34 8.48 -19.78
C SER A 564 -2.43 7.52 -20.58
N ASN A 565 -1.99 6.41 -19.98
CA ASN A 565 -1.14 5.43 -20.64
C ASN A 565 -1.43 4.01 -20.14
N THR A 566 -2.28 3.28 -20.87
CA THR A 566 -2.69 1.91 -20.56
C THR A 566 -1.58 0.87 -20.75
N LYS A 567 -0.48 1.19 -21.43
CA LYS A 567 0.71 0.32 -21.51
C LYS A 567 1.56 0.37 -20.23
N VAL A 568 1.40 1.42 -19.42
CA VAL A 568 2.06 1.57 -18.11
C VAL A 568 1.11 1.20 -16.96
N ALA A 569 -0.10 1.77 -16.92
CA ALA A 569 -1.07 1.46 -15.88
C ALA A 569 -2.51 1.48 -16.41
N THR A 570 -3.33 0.55 -15.93
CA THR A 570 -4.77 0.48 -16.22
C THR A 570 -5.56 0.72 -14.94
N VAL A 571 -6.85 1.08 -15.07
CA VAL A 571 -7.73 1.31 -13.92
C VAL A 571 -9.13 0.78 -14.21
N GLN A 572 -9.72 0.10 -13.22
CA GLN A 572 -11.14 -0.28 -13.24
C GLN A 572 -11.71 -0.17 -11.83
N ASN A 573 -12.80 0.58 -11.65
CA ASN A 573 -13.50 0.73 -10.36
C ASN A 573 -12.58 1.12 -9.18
N GLY A 574 -11.55 1.93 -9.41
CA GLY A 574 -10.55 2.32 -8.41
C GLY A 574 -9.42 1.30 -8.17
N TYR A 575 -9.43 0.12 -8.81
CA TYR A 575 -8.29 -0.78 -8.84
C TYR A 575 -7.32 -0.36 -9.94
N ILE A 576 -6.14 0.14 -9.58
CA ILE A 576 -5.09 0.57 -10.51
C ILE A 576 -4.07 -0.57 -10.65
N TYR A 577 -3.97 -1.16 -11.85
CA TYR A 577 -3.04 -2.26 -12.16
C TYR A 577 -1.82 -1.73 -12.93
N GLY A 578 -0.62 -1.94 -12.40
CA GLY A 578 0.64 -1.60 -13.05
C GLY A 578 1.01 -2.65 -14.10
N VAL A 579 1.10 -2.25 -15.36
CA VAL A 579 1.36 -3.12 -16.50
C VAL A 579 2.86 -3.27 -16.75
N ALA A 580 3.58 -2.16 -16.89
CA ALA A 580 5.01 -2.10 -17.18
C ALA A 580 5.64 -0.83 -16.59
N PRO A 581 6.97 -0.80 -16.36
CA PRO A 581 7.65 0.36 -15.79
C PRO A 581 7.44 1.65 -16.58
N GLY A 582 7.23 2.77 -15.88
CA GLY A 582 6.98 4.08 -16.48
C GLY A 582 6.09 4.96 -15.62
N THR A 583 5.50 6.00 -16.21
CA THR A 583 4.52 6.88 -15.56
C THR A 583 3.20 6.93 -16.31
N ALA A 584 2.11 7.11 -15.56
CA ALA A 584 0.77 7.31 -16.08
C ALA A 584 -0.03 8.21 -15.13
N THR A 585 -1.02 8.92 -15.65
CA THR A 585 -1.98 9.69 -14.84
C THR A 585 -3.32 8.98 -14.89
N ILE A 586 -3.85 8.64 -13.71
CA ILE A 586 -5.20 8.11 -13.56
C ILE A 586 -6.14 9.26 -13.24
N THR A 587 -7.16 9.48 -14.07
CA THR A 587 -8.16 10.53 -13.86
C THR A 587 -9.47 9.90 -13.38
N ALA A 588 -10.01 10.43 -12.29
CA ALA A 588 -11.37 10.15 -11.81
C ALA A 588 -12.27 11.33 -12.16
N SER A 589 -13.45 11.07 -12.74
CA SER A 589 -14.38 12.12 -13.19
C SER A 589 -15.83 11.82 -12.83
N ALA A 590 -16.57 12.86 -12.42
CA ALA A 590 -18.01 12.85 -12.15
C ALA A 590 -18.57 14.28 -12.12
N GLY A 591 -19.74 14.51 -12.73
CA GLY A 591 -20.43 15.81 -12.64
C GLY A 591 -19.70 16.99 -13.31
N GLY A 592 -18.92 16.73 -14.36
CA GLY A 592 -18.03 17.72 -14.99
C GLY A 592 -16.69 17.94 -14.25
N GLU A 593 -16.59 17.53 -12.99
CA GLU A 593 -15.38 17.65 -12.18
C GLU A 593 -14.39 16.50 -12.44
N SER A 594 -13.10 16.75 -12.18
CA SER A 594 -12.06 15.73 -12.29
C SER A 594 -10.99 15.85 -11.19
N ALA A 595 -10.43 14.71 -10.78
CA ALA A 595 -9.27 14.63 -9.91
C ALA A 595 -8.29 13.56 -10.42
N THR A 596 -7.00 13.77 -10.21
CA THR A 596 -5.95 12.92 -10.81
C THR A 596 -5.06 12.26 -9.77
N ILE A 597 -4.54 11.08 -10.13
CA ILE A 597 -3.52 10.34 -9.39
C ILE A 597 -2.32 10.12 -10.30
N SER A 598 -1.16 10.63 -9.90
CA SER A 598 0.10 10.37 -10.59
C SER A 598 0.62 8.98 -10.21
N VAL A 599 0.69 8.06 -11.17
CA VAL A 599 1.16 6.68 -10.98
C VAL A 599 2.57 6.55 -11.52
N THR A 600 3.48 6.05 -10.69
CA THR A 600 4.78 5.51 -11.11
C THR A 600 4.72 3.99 -11.02
N VAL A 601 5.07 3.30 -12.10
CA VAL A 601 5.22 1.85 -12.11
C VAL A 601 6.71 1.52 -12.13
N THR A 602 7.17 0.69 -11.20
CA THR A 602 8.56 0.24 -11.11
C THR A 602 8.73 -1.17 -11.69
N GLU A 603 9.96 -1.68 -11.78
CA GLU A 603 10.22 -3.07 -12.15
C GLU A 603 9.39 -4.05 -11.28
N ALA A 604 8.89 -5.12 -11.91
CA ALA A 604 8.19 -6.18 -11.18
C ALA A 604 9.10 -6.78 -10.09
N ALA A 605 8.52 -7.06 -8.91
CA ALA A 605 9.24 -7.63 -7.78
C ALA A 605 10.01 -8.90 -8.19
N PRO A 606 11.25 -9.13 -7.69
CA PRO A 606 12.03 -10.31 -8.04
C PRO A 606 11.31 -11.64 -7.76
N VAL A 607 10.54 -11.67 -6.67
CA VAL A 607 9.69 -12.77 -6.23
C VAL A 607 8.34 -12.16 -5.91
N LYS A 608 7.24 -12.77 -6.38
CA LYS A 608 5.87 -12.28 -6.14
C LYS A 608 5.36 -12.72 -4.76
N SER A 609 5.74 -13.93 -4.34
CA SER A 609 5.45 -14.51 -3.03
C SER A 609 6.29 -15.76 -2.83
N ALA A 610 6.54 -16.16 -1.58
CA ALA A 610 7.14 -17.43 -1.22
C ALA A 610 6.44 -18.00 0.02
N TYR A 611 6.55 -19.32 0.23
CA TYR A 611 6.03 -20.02 1.41
C TYR A 611 6.74 -21.37 1.61
N THR A 612 6.48 -22.06 2.71
CA THR A 612 7.01 -23.42 2.98
C THR A 612 5.93 -24.48 2.88
N ASP A 613 6.29 -25.65 2.34
CA ASP A 613 5.38 -26.77 2.12
C ASP A 613 6.00 -28.06 2.72
N PRO A 614 5.54 -28.55 3.90
CA PRO A 614 4.42 -28.02 4.67
C PRO A 614 4.73 -26.71 5.43
N ASN A 615 3.66 -26.02 5.85
CA ASN A 615 3.69 -24.75 6.58
C ASN A 615 4.23 -24.89 8.02
N VAL A 616 4.13 -26.08 8.60
CA VAL A 616 4.84 -26.55 9.80
C VAL A 616 5.40 -27.93 9.52
N VAL A 617 6.65 -28.18 9.91
CA VAL A 617 7.35 -29.45 9.66
C VAL A 617 7.91 -30.04 10.96
N LEU A 618 7.97 -31.38 11.04
CA LEU A 618 8.61 -32.07 12.17
C LEU A 618 10.14 -32.04 12.01
N ALA A 619 10.87 -31.84 13.11
CA ALA A 619 12.34 -31.91 13.10
C ALA A 619 12.84 -33.27 12.56
N GLY A 620 13.71 -33.23 11.55
CA GLY A 620 14.21 -34.40 10.81
C GLY A 620 13.49 -34.69 9.49
N GLU A 621 12.27 -34.18 9.30
CA GLU A 621 11.52 -34.34 8.05
C GLU A 621 11.94 -33.32 6.99
N SER A 622 11.51 -33.55 5.74
CA SER A 622 11.78 -32.63 4.64
C SER A 622 10.66 -31.60 4.46
N CYS A 623 11.07 -30.34 4.28
CA CYS A 623 10.23 -29.19 3.98
C CYS A 623 10.66 -28.63 2.62
N ASN A 624 9.70 -28.34 1.76
CA ASN A 624 9.91 -27.77 0.43
C ASN A 624 9.80 -26.23 0.53
N LEU A 625 10.87 -25.54 0.18
CA LEU A 625 10.89 -24.09 0.04
C LEU A 625 10.30 -23.74 -1.31
N VAL A 626 9.19 -23.00 -1.33
CA VAL A 626 8.47 -22.64 -2.55
C VAL A 626 8.58 -21.14 -2.80
N ALA A 627 8.98 -20.76 -4.02
CA ALA A 627 8.98 -19.38 -4.47
C ALA A 627 8.17 -19.25 -5.76
N ILE A 628 7.44 -18.15 -5.89
CA ILE A 628 6.62 -17.82 -7.05
C ILE A 628 7.15 -16.54 -7.66
N THR A 629 7.46 -16.56 -8.95
CA THR A 629 7.90 -15.38 -9.70
C THR A 629 7.00 -15.12 -10.89
N ASP A 630 7.12 -13.95 -11.51
CA ASP A 630 6.64 -13.76 -12.89
C ASP A 630 7.34 -14.70 -13.88
N SER A 631 6.81 -14.76 -15.11
CA SER A 631 7.29 -15.63 -16.18
C SER A 631 8.65 -15.26 -16.79
N THR A 632 9.30 -14.18 -16.35
CA THR A 632 10.59 -13.70 -16.91
C THR A 632 11.82 -14.17 -16.15
N ARG A 633 11.69 -14.68 -14.91
CA ARG A 633 12.85 -15.05 -14.08
C ARG A 633 13.49 -16.37 -14.52
N GLU A 634 14.81 -16.39 -14.58
CA GLU A 634 15.64 -17.49 -15.12
C GLU A 634 16.01 -18.52 -14.05
N SER A 635 16.20 -18.07 -12.81
CA SER A 635 16.52 -18.90 -11.66
C SER A 635 16.10 -18.23 -10.36
N VAL A 636 16.04 -19.02 -9.29
CA VAL A 636 15.83 -18.55 -7.91
C VAL A 636 16.97 -19.04 -7.02
N ARG A 637 17.39 -18.23 -6.05
CA ARG A 637 18.34 -18.60 -5.00
C ARG A 637 17.69 -18.51 -3.63
N PHE A 638 17.59 -19.64 -2.94
CA PHE A 638 17.23 -19.71 -1.52
C PHE A 638 18.50 -19.64 -0.66
N VAL A 639 18.52 -18.75 0.32
CA VAL A 639 19.58 -18.64 1.34
C VAL A 639 18.92 -18.87 2.70
N VAL A 640 19.19 -20.05 3.27
CA VAL A 640 18.61 -20.49 4.55
C VAL A 640 19.60 -20.20 5.67
N ASP A 641 19.19 -19.40 6.65
CA ASP A 641 19.96 -19.19 7.88
C ASP A 641 19.82 -20.42 8.78
N MET A 642 20.92 -21.16 8.97
CA MET A 642 20.97 -22.34 9.85
C MET A 642 21.52 -22.01 11.26
N GLY A 643 21.58 -20.73 11.63
CA GLY A 643 22.11 -20.19 12.91
C GLY A 643 23.63 -20.30 13.09
N SER A 644 24.27 -21.26 12.43
CA SER A 644 25.73 -21.49 12.45
C SER A 644 26.42 -21.14 11.13
N SER A 645 25.71 -21.26 10.01
CA SER A 645 26.13 -20.75 8.70
C SER A 645 24.94 -20.72 7.72
N ASP A 646 24.94 -19.74 6.82
CA ASP A 646 23.98 -19.69 5.72
C ASP A 646 24.19 -20.88 4.76
N LYS A 647 23.08 -21.51 4.35
CA LYS A 647 23.07 -22.58 3.33
C LYS A 647 22.33 -22.11 2.08
N THR A 648 23.07 -22.04 0.96
CA THR A 648 22.58 -21.51 -0.31
C THR A 648 22.19 -22.64 -1.28
N TYR A 649 21.03 -22.51 -1.92
CA TYR A 649 20.53 -23.38 -2.98
C TYR A 649 20.19 -22.54 -4.21
N ASN A 650 20.74 -22.87 -5.38
CA ASN A 650 20.40 -22.22 -6.66
C ASN A 650 19.50 -23.18 -7.46
N VAL A 651 18.32 -22.72 -7.85
CA VAL A 651 17.26 -23.51 -8.48
C VAL A 651 16.97 -22.94 -9.87
N THR A 652 17.18 -23.75 -10.90
CA THR A 652 16.94 -23.40 -12.32
C THR A 652 15.76 -24.15 -12.93
N LYS A 653 15.16 -25.09 -12.18
CA LYS A 653 13.97 -25.83 -12.60
C LYS A 653 12.72 -25.23 -11.95
N TYR A 654 11.67 -25.07 -12.74
CA TYR A 654 10.39 -24.55 -12.31
C TYR A 654 9.24 -25.34 -12.94
N THR A 655 8.06 -25.20 -12.37
CA THR A 655 6.78 -25.49 -13.03
C THR A 655 6.10 -24.16 -13.38
N SER A 656 5.17 -24.15 -14.34
CA SER A 656 4.42 -22.93 -14.70
C SER A 656 2.96 -23.07 -14.30
N GLU A 657 2.36 -22.00 -13.81
CA GLU A 657 0.94 -21.91 -13.50
C GLU A 657 0.37 -20.60 -14.07
N SER A 658 -0.88 -20.61 -14.49
CA SER A 658 -1.49 -19.42 -15.12
C SER A 658 -2.97 -19.26 -14.80
N SER A 659 -3.38 -18.00 -14.66
CA SER A 659 -4.78 -17.57 -14.61
C SER A 659 -5.10 -16.79 -15.87
N GLY A 660 -6.18 -17.17 -16.56
CA GLY A 660 -6.63 -16.50 -17.79
C GLY A 660 -7.04 -15.05 -17.55
N ALA A 661 -7.08 -14.23 -18.61
CA ALA A 661 -7.55 -12.86 -18.51
C ALA A 661 -9.00 -12.81 -18.00
N SER A 662 -9.28 -11.95 -17.03
CA SER A 662 -10.57 -11.88 -16.32
C SER A 662 -10.76 -10.50 -15.70
N GLN A 663 -12.00 -10.01 -15.65
CA GLN A 663 -12.35 -8.73 -15.02
C GLN A 663 -11.42 -7.55 -15.42
N GLY A 664 -11.16 -7.39 -16.73
CA GLY A 664 -10.28 -6.32 -17.25
C GLY A 664 -8.78 -6.51 -17.01
N LEU A 665 -8.38 -7.56 -16.28
CA LEU A 665 -6.98 -7.86 -15.98
C LEU A 665 -6.36 -8.78 -17.05
N ALA A 666 -5.07 -8.57 -17.31
CA ALA A 666 -4.28 -9.44 -18.16
C ALA A 666 -4.16 -10.87 -17.58
N ALA A 667 -3.82 -11.83 -18.43
CA ALA A 667 -3.51 -13.19 -17.99
C ALA A 667 -2.23 -13.18 -17.12
N ASN A 668 -2.30 -13.75 -15.93
CA ASN A 668 -1.19 -13.86 -15.00
C ASN A 668 -0.47 -15.19 -15.23
N ASN A 669 0.83 -15.15 -15.55
CA ASN A 669 1.66 -16.32 -15.80
C ASN A 669 2.84 -16.34 -14.83
N THR A 670 2.97 -17.41 -14.05
CA THR A 670 3.98 -17.52 -12.99
C THR A 670 4.90 -18.71 -13.18
N ARG A 671 6.09 -18.63 -12.59
CA ARG A 671 7.02 -19.76 -12.42
C ARG A 671 7.09 -20.11 -10.94
N VAL A 672 6.92 -21.40 -10.64
CA VAL A 672 6.95 -21.96 -9.29
C VAL A 672 8.23 -22.76 -9.13
N TRP A 673 9.10 -22.30 -8.24
CA TRP A 673 10.43 -22.83 -7.93
C TRP A 673 10.39 -23.57 -6.60
N GLN A 674 11.06 -24.71 -6.51
CA GLN A 674 10.95 -25.62 -5.36
C GLN A 674 12.31 -26.17 -4.94
N GLN A 675 12.56 -26.23 -3.64
CA GLN A 675 13.78 -26.78 -3.06
C GLN A 675 13.50 -27.50 -1.74
N TYR A 676 13.69 -28.82 -1.72
CA TYR A 676 13.64 -29.61 -0.49
C TYR A 676 14.83 -29.32 0.43
N VAL A 677 14.53 -29.09 1.70
CA VAL A 677 15.47 -28.87 2.81
C VAL A 677 15.03 -29.74 4.00
N THR A 678 15.95 -30.09 4.88
CA THR A 678 15.66 -30.80 6.14
C THR A 678 16.33 -30.06 7.28
N PHE A 679 15.58 -29.87 8.36
CA PHE A 679 16.03 -29.18 9.57
C PHE A 679 16.13 -30.19 10.70
N SER A 680 17.31 -30.33 11.30
CA SER A 680 17.58 -31.38 12.28
C SER A 680 17.08 -31.06 13.69
N GLN A 681 16.65 -29.83 13.97
CA GLN A 681 16.18 -29.35 15.27
C GLN A 681 14.91 -28.51 15.10
N PRO A 682 14.05 -28.42 16.14
CA PRO A 682 12.96 -27.46 16.20
C PRO A 682 13.47 -26.02 16.19
N GLY A 683 12.69 -25.10 15.64
CA GLY A 683 13.01 -23.68 15.54
C GLY A 683 12.37 -23.00 14.32
N SER A 684 12.54 -21.68 14.24
CA SER A 684 12.15 -20.88 13.08
C SER A 684 13.40 -20.48 12.31
N TYR A 685 13.50 -20.94 11.05
CA TYR A 685 14.67 -20.73 10.19
C TYR A 685 14.34 -19.71 9.11
N ARG A 686 15.08 -18.59 9.05
CA ARG A 686 14.88 -17.56 8.02
C ARG A 686 15.35 -18.06 6.66
N VAL A 687 14.59 -17.75 5.63
CA VAL A 687 14.86 -18.12 4.25
C VAL A 687 14.73 -16.87 3.39
N ARG A 688 15.83 -16.42 2.80
CA ARG A 688 15.90 -15.27 1.89
C ARG A 688 15.91 -15.77 0.45
N ILE A 689 15.00 -15.28 -0.38
CA ILE A 689 14.77 -15.73 -1.76
C ILE A 689 15.08 -14.61 -2.74
N TYR A 690 16.11 -14.81 -3.55
CA TYR A 690 16.51 -13.91 -4.66
C TYR A 690 16.10 -14.53 -6.00
N SER A 691 15.96 -13.73 -7.06
CA SER A 691 15.73 -14.25 -8.41
C SER A 691 16.64 -13.61 -9.45
N GLN A 692 16.87 -14.34 -10.55
CA GLN A 692 17.72 -13.92 -11.65
C GLN A 692 16.88 -13.50 -12.86
N LYS A 693 17.22 -12.38 -13.49
CA LYS A 693 16.64 -11.87 -14.75
C LYS A 693 17.79 -11.34 -15.61
N ASN A 694 17.86 -11.74 -16.88
CA ASN A 694 18.91 -11.36 -17.82
C ASN A 694 20.33 -11.63 -17.27
N GLY A 695 20.55 -12.80 -16.67
CA GLY A 695 21.81 -13.18 -16.03
C GLY A 695 22.15 -12.46 -14.72
N LYS A 696 21.45 -11.39 -14.33
CA LYS A 696 21.69 -10.62 -13.10
C LYS A 696 20.78 -11.10 -11.96
N MET A 697 21.37 -11.41 -10.81
CA MET A 697 20.63 -11.70 -9.57
C MET A 697 20.08 -10.42 -8.97
N SER A 698 18.89 -10.45 -8.38
CA SER A 698 18.31 -9.33 -7.65
C SER A 698 19.17 -8.90 -6.46
N SER A 699 19.18 -7.59 -6.19
CA SER A 699 19.67 -7.01 -4.92
C SER A 699 18.72 -7.35 -3.76
N ASP A 700 17.43 -7.24 -4.04
CA ASP A 700 16.34 -7.51 -3.11
C ASP A 700 15.97 -8.98 -3.07
N TYR A 701 15.33 -9.36 -1.96
CA TYR A 701 14.86 -10.69 -1.68
C TYR A 701 13.48 -10.64 -1.03
N GLU A 702 12.73 -11.72 -1.22
CA GLU A 702 11.60 -12.08 -0.35
C GLU A 702 12.14 -12.83 0.87
N GLU A 703 11.57 -12.66 2.06
CA GLU A 703 11.94 -13.44 3.25
C GLU A 703 10.72 -14.20 3.78
N ILE A 704 10.91 -15.50 4.03
CA ILE A 704 9.96 -16.34 4.75
C ILE A 704 10.68 -17.05 5.89
N THR A 705 9.93 -17.79 6.70
CA THR A 705 10.46 -18.62 7.79
C THR A 705 9.96 -20.04 7.67
N ALA A 706 10.88 -21.01 7.63
CA ALA A 706 10.56 -22.42 7.76
C ALA A 706 10.39 -22.75 9.25
N PHE A 707 9.21 -23.23 9.64
CA PHE A 707 8.83 -23.41 11.04
C PHE A 707 8.81 -24.89 11.43
N VAL A 708 9.69 -25.25 12.36
CA VAL A 708 10.03 -26.64 12.68
C VAL A 708 9.67 -26.95 14.13
N VAL A 709 8.88 -27.99 14.37
CA VAL A 709 8.44 -28.41 15.71
C VAL A 709 9.06 -29.75 16.14
N SER A 710 9.04 -30.01 17.44
CA SER A 710 9.53 -31.25 18.06
C SER A 710 8.52 -32.39 18.01
N THR A 711 7.21 -32.08 18.00
CA THR A 711 6.12 -33.05 17.89
C THR A 711 4.88 -32.42 17.26
N LEU A 712 4.10 -33.22 16.54
CA LEU A 712 2.79 -32.83 15.98
C LEU A 712 1.65 -33.48 16.77
N SER A 713 1.81 -34.74 17.19
CA SER A 713 0.80 -35.53 17.88
C SER A 713 0.69 -35.25 19.38
N ASP A 714 1.84 -35.05 20.05
CA ASP A 714 1.88 -34.86 21.49
C ASP A 714 1.64 -33.41 21.88
N THR A 715 1.10 -33.22 23.09
CA THR A 715 0.86 -31.88 23.63
C THR A 715 2.14 -31.31 24.22
N SER A 716 2.54 -30.12 23.76
CA SER A 716 3.73 -29.40 24.20
C SER A 716 3.42 -27.92 24.44
N SER A 717 4.34 -27.19 25.06
CA SER A 717 4.27 -25.73 25.20
C SER A 717 5.06 -25.00 24.10
N GLU A 718 5.41 -25.69 23.01
CA GLU A 718 6.14 -25.08 21.89
C GLU A 718 5.18 -24.24 21.04
N GLU A 719 5.70 -23.20 20.38
CA GLU A 719 4.93 -22.46 19.40
C GLU A 719 4.61 -23.33 18.18
N ARG A 720 3.48 -23.07 17.52
CA ARG A 720 3.00 -23.80 16.35
C ARG A 720 2.58 -22.84 15.23
N ARG A 721 2.43 -23.40 14.04
CA ARG A 721 1.73 -22.81 12.89
C ARG A 721 0.63 -23.74 12.42
N ALA A 722 -0.33 -23.25 11.64
CA ALA A 722 -1.35 -24.11 11.04
C ALA A 722 -0.71 -25.17 10.12
N SER A 723 -1.21 -26.41 10.18
CA SER A 723 -0.82 -27.49 9.27
C SER A 723 -1.34 -27.26 7.85
N ASN A 724 -0.71 -27.90 6.86
CA ASN A 724 -1.25 -27.93 5.51
C ASN A 724 -2.65 -28.55 5.46
N GLU A 725 -2.94 -29.57 6.26
CA GLU A 725 -4.26 -30.21 6.28
C GLU A 725 -5.35 -29.21 6.72
N MET A 726 -5.05 -28.38 7.73
CA MET A 726 -5.99 -27.33 8.14
C MET A 726 -6.06 -26.18 7.12
N LEU A 727 -4.94 -25.77 6.51
CA LEU A 727 -4.95 -24.74 5.46
C LEU A 727 -5.76 -25.20 4.23
N ASP A 728 -5.71 -26.49 3.88
CA ASP A 728 -6.50 -27.07 2.80
C ASP A 728 -8.00 -27.03 3.12
N ILE A 729 -8.38 -27.44 4.33
CA ILE A 729 -9.76 -27.33 4.85
C ILE A 729 -10.25 -25.88 4.87
N ILE A 730 -9.43 -24.91 5.30
CA ILE A 730 -9.77 -23.48 5.22
C ILE A 730 -9.98 -23.08 3.75
N SER A 731 -9.08 -23.48 2.84
CA SER A 731 -9.17 -23.14 1.42
C SER A 731 -10.45 -23.69 0.74
N GLU A 732 -10.93 -24.87 1.16
CA GLU A 732 -12.24 -25.41 0.75
C GLU A 732 -13.40 -24.56 1.27
N MET A 733 -13.32 -24.11 2.53
CA MET A 733 -14.39 -23.35 3.21
C MET A 733 -14.56 -21.91 2.72
N GLU A 734 -13.46 -21.22 2.43
CA GLU A 734 -13.50 -19.85 1.89
C GLU A 734 -13.75 -19.85 0.37
N GLY A 735 -13.26 -20.87 -0.33
CA GLY A 735 -13.30 -20.97 -1.79
C GLY A 735 -12.27 -20.08 -2.49
N TYR A 736 -11.94 -20.41 -3.74
CA TYR A 736 -10.91 -19.71 -4.52
C TYR A 736 -11.51 -18.61 -5.40
N SER A 737 -11.04 -17.37 -5.24
CA SER A 737 -11.17 -16.31 -6.25
C SER A 737 -9.81 -15.86 -6.77
N ALA A 738 -9.63 -15.93 -8.09
CA ALA A 738 -8.44 -15.40 -8.77
C ALA A 738 -8.37 -13.87 -8.69
N ALA A 739 -9.50 -13.20 -8.86
CA ALA A 739 -9.58 -11.74 -8.90
C ALA A 739 -10.29 -11.17 -7.66
N VAL A 740 -10.03 -9.90 -7.36
CA VAL A 740 -10.69 -9.19 -6.27
C VAL A 740 -12.21 -9.13 -6.47
N TYR A 741 -12.98 -9.37 -5.42
CA TYR A 741 -14.44 -9.31 -5.44
C TYR A 741 -14.98 -8.61 -4.20
N PRO A 742 -16.14 -7.95 -4.27
CA PRO A 742 -16.80 -7.39 -3.09
C PRO A 742 -17.51 -8.49 -2.29
N ASP A 743 -17.15 -8.66 -1.02
CA ASP A 743 -17.95 -9.49 -0.10
C ASP A 743 -19.24 -8.76 0.29
N SER A 744 -20.32 -9.11 -0.39
CA SER A 744 -21.67 -8.58 -0.15
C SER A 744 -22.23 -8.86 1.25
N LEU A 745 -21.72 -9.86 1.98
CA LEU A 745 -22.13 -10.16 3.36
C LEU A 745 -21.37 -9.28 4.37
N ALA A 746 -20.18 -8.81 4.01
CA ALA A 746 -19.32 -7.94 4.81
C ALA A 746 -19.23 -6.51 4.25
N TYR A 747 -20.35 -5.91 3.84
CA TYR A 747 -20.43 -4.51 3.38
C TYR A 747 -19.63 -4.18 2.10
N ASN A 748 -19.48 -5.14 1.18
CA ASN A 748 -18.68 -5.03 -0.04
C ASN A 748 -17.18 -4.77 0.21
N ILE A 749 -16.63 -5.34 1.29
CA ILE A 749 -15.19 -5.36 1.55
C ILE A 749 -14.48 -6.08 0.37
N PRO A 750 -13.37 -5.54 -0.17
CA PRO A 750 -12.60 -6.22 -1.21
C PRO A 750 -11.89 -7.46 -0.68
N THR A 751 -12.22 -8.62 -1.24
CA THR A 751 -11.69 -9.94 -0.85
C THR A 751 -11.04 -10.63 -2.05
N LEU A 752 -10.02 -11.47 -1.80
CA LEU A 752 -9.18 -12.10 -2.81
C LEU A 752 -8.72 -13.50 -2.36
N GLY A 753 -8.33 -14.37 -3.30
CA GLY A 753 -7.72 -15.66 -2.99
C GLY A 753 -8.68 -16.59 -2.24
N TYR A 754 -8.22 -17.12 -1.11
CA TYR A 754 -9.02 -17.95 -0.19
C TYR A 754 -9.53 -17.12 1.00
N GLY A 755 -10.31 -16.07 0.73
CA GLY A 755 -10.94 -15.25 1.78
C GLY A 755 -10.06 -14.13 2.37
N TYR A 756 -8.95 -13.77 1.73
CA TYR A 756 -8.08 -12.68 2.20
C TYR A 756 -8.74 -11.31 1.97
N VAL A 757 -8.97 -10.57 3.05
CA VAL A 757 -9.55 -9.23 3.06
C VAL A 757 -8.45 -8.18 2.85
N LEU A 758 -8.59 -7.36 1.81
CA LEU A 758 -7.63 -6.31 1.46
C LEU A 758 -7.85 -5.05 2.31
N ALA A 759 -6.77 -4.48 2.84
CA ALA A 759 -6.77 -3.20 3.50
C ALA A 759 -6.88 -2.02 2.52
N LYS A 760 -7.37 -0.87 3.00
CA LYS A 760 -7.49 0.33 2.17
C LYS A 760 -6.10 0.88 1.81
N GLY A 761 -5.83 1.00 0.51
CA GLY A 761 -4.53 1.46 0.00
C GLY A 761 -3.46 0.37 -0.09
N GLU A 762 -3.81 -0.89 0.18
CA GLU A 762 -2.89 -2.03 0.03
C GLU A 762 -2.49 -2.25 -1.43
N VAL A 763 -1.23 -2.65 -1.65
CA VAL A 763 -0.68 -3.09 -2.93
C VAL A 763 -0.64 -4.61 -2.94
N PHE A 764 -1.32 -5.23 -3.91
CA PHE A 764 -1.54 -6.67 -3.97
C PHE A 764 -1.41 -7.21 -5.39
N TYR A 765 -1.19 -8.51 -5.56
CA TYR A 765 -1.27 -9.15 -6.87
C TYR A 765 -2.72 -9.53 -7.18
N ASN A 766 -3.21 -9.21 -8.37
CA ASN A 766 -4.58 -9.52 -8.80
C ASN A 766 -4.56 -10.55 -9.94
N ASN A 767 -5.69 -11.20 -10.20
CA ASN A 767 -5.77 -12.38 -11.07
C ASN A 767 -4.79 -13.51 -10.65
N LEU A 768 -4.74 -13.81 -9.35
CA LEU A 768 -3.88 -14.82 -8.74
C LEU A 768 -4.04 -16.19 -9.36
N THR A 769 -2.94 -16.92 -9.52
CA THR A 769 -2.94 -18.38 -9.67
C THR A 769 -3.38 -19.06 -8.36
N LYS A 770 -3.74 -20.35 -8.40
CA LYS A 770 -4.10 -21.07 -7.16
C LYS A 770 -2.91 -21.18 -6.22
N ARG A 771 -1.69 -21.31 -6.75
CA ARG A 771 -0.45 -21.30 -5.98
C ARG A 771 -0.19 -19.96 -5.28
N GLU A 772 -0.47 -18.84 -5.93
CA GLU A 772 -0.35 -17.52 -5.28
C GLU A 772 -1.43 -17.31 -4.23
N ALA A 773 -2.68 -17.72 -4.50
CA ALA A 773 -3.74 -17.67 -3.49
C ALA A 773 -3.41 -18.56 -2.27
N TRP A 774 -2.77 -19.70 -2.49
CA TRP A 774 -2.27 -20.57 -1.41
C TRP A 774 -1.14 -19.92 -0.62
N ALA A 775 -0.16 -19.31 -1.29
CA ALA A 775 0.92 -18.59 -0.62
C ALA A 775 0.39 -17.39 0.21
N LEU A 776 -0.60 -16.65 -0.32
CA LEU A 776 -1.30 -15.59 0.40
C LEU A 776 -2.05 -16.13 1.63
N LEU A 777 -2.69 -17.29 1.53
CA LEU A 777 -3.34 -17.95 2.67
C LEU A 777 -2.31 -18.38 3.74
N CYS A 778 -1.20 -19.03 3.35
CA CYS A 778 -0.12 -19.38 4.28
C CYS A 778 0.43 -18.14 5.00
N ASN A 779 0.76 -17.09 4.25
CA ASN A 779 1.46 -15.93 4.80
C ASN A 779 0.51 -15.10 5.69
N SER A 780 -0.73 -14.85 5.28
CA SER A 780 -1.73 -14.21 6.15
C SER A 780 -1.97 -15.00 7.45
N VAL A 781 -2.17 -16.33 7.37
CA VAL A 781 -2.34 -17.16 8.58
C VAL A 781 -1.12 -17.11 9.51
N ASN A 782 0.09 -17.01 8.96
CA ASN A 782 1.35 -17.00 9.72
C ASN A 782 1.72 -15.63 10.31
N GLU A 783 1.49 -14.55 9.58
CA GLU A 783 1.99 -13.19 9.87
C GLU A 783 0.95 -12.33 10.59
N ASP A 784 -0.34 -12.54 10.31
CA ASP A 784 -1.41 -11.82 11.00
C ASP A 784 -1.60 -12.32 12.45
N SER A 785 -2.54 -11.68 13.12
CA SER A 785 -2.95 -12.03 14.49
C SER A 785 -3.44 -13.47 14.70
N TYR A 786 -3.70 -14.27 13.66
CA TYR A 786 -4.29 -15.61 13.81
C TYR A 786 -3.35 -16.59 14.53
N THR A 787 -2.16 -16.84 13.97
CA THR A 787 -1.15 -17.73 14.58
C THR A 787 -0.58 -17.14 15.87
N SER A 788 -0.33 -15.82 15.89
CA SER A 788 0.32 -15.15 17.02
C SER A 788 -0.58 -15.05 18.26
N GLU A 789 -1.88 -14.76 18.13
CA GLU A 789 -2.80 -14.71 19.29
C GLU A 789 -3.06 -16.09 19.90
N VAL A 790 -3.15 -17.14 19.07
CA VAL A 790 -3.33 -18.52 19.53
C VAL A 790 -2.10 -18.99 20.33
N ASN A 791 -0.89 -18.79 19.80
CA ASN A 791 0.36 -19.07 20.52
C ASN A 791 0.44 -18.26 21.83
N ARG A 792 0.15 -16.96 21.77
CA ARG A 792 0.15 -16.08 22.95
C ARG A 792 -0.83 -16.54 24.03
N PHE A 793 -2.01 -17.02 23.65
CA PHE A 793 -2.99 -17.56 24.60
C PHE A 793 -2.51 -18.87 25.26
N ILE A 794 -1.90 -19.77 24.47
CA ILE A 794 -1.29 -21.01 24.97
C ILE A 794 -0.18 -20.68 25.99
N GLN A 795 0.74 -19.78 25.64
CA GLN A 795 1.86 -19.35 26.48
C GLN A 795 1.39 -18.65 27.76
N ASN A 796 0.55 -17.62 27.66
CA ASN A 796 0.07 -16.82 28.79
C ASN A 796 -0.64 -17.67 29.87
N ASN A 797 -1.22 -18.81 29.48
CA ASN A 797 -1.96 -19.69 30.37
C ASN A 797 -1.24 -21.01 30.66
N ASN A 798 0.02 -21.16 30.22
CA ASN A 798 0.86 -22.36 30.40
C ASN A 798 0.17 -23.65 29.91
N LEU A 799 -0.54 -23.57 28.78
CA LEU A 799 -1.26 -24.69 28.19
C LEU A 799 -0.30 -25.60 27.43
N LEU A 800 -0.52 -26.91 27.50
CA LEU A 800 0.07 -27.88 26.58
C LEU A 800 -0.94 -28.20 25.45
N ALA A 801 -0.51 -28.06 24.19
CA ALA A 801 -1.34 -28.23 23.01
C ALA A 801 -0.63 -29.05 21.92
N ASN A 802 -1.39 -29.87 21.17
CA ASN A 802 -0.89 -30.56 19.98
C ASN A 802 -1.28 -29.83 18.69
N GLN A 803 -0.88 -30.36 17.53
CA GLN A 803 -1.12 -29.72 16.25
C GLN A 803 -2.62 -29.55 15.93
N SER A 804 -3.42 -30.60 16.10
CA SER A 804 -4.86 -30.57 15.79
C SER A 804 -5.66 -29.57 16.62
N GLN A 805 -5.26 -29.36 17.88
CA GLN A 805 -5.87 -28.37 18.76
C GLN A 805 -5.52 -26.94 18.30
N PHE A 806 -4.25 -26.71 17.95
CA PHE A 806 -3.78 -25.44 17.42
C PHE A 806 -4.45 -25.08 16.09
N ASP A 807 -4.51 -26.04 15.17
CA ASP A 807 -5.13 -25.91 13.84
C ASP A 807 -6.59 -25.46 13.93
N SER A 808 -7.40 -26.13 14.75
CA SER A 808 -8.80 -25.76 14.94
C SER A 808 -8.95 -24.35 15.49
N MET A 809 -8.10 -23.94 16.44
CA MET A 809 -8.12 -22.58 17.00
C MET A 809 -7.74 -21.53 15.94
N VAL A 810 -6.78 -21.83 15.07
CA VAL A 810 -6.39 -20.93 13.97
C VAL A 810 -7.50 -20.82 12.93
N SER A 811 -8.13 -21.93 12.52
CA SER A 811 -9.26 -21.90 11.56
C SER A 811 -10.48 -21.14 12.08
N PHE A 812 -10.79 -21.30 13.38
CA PHE A 812 -11.78 -20.49 14.08
C PHE A 812 -11.40 -19.00 14.07
N SER A 813 -10.13 -18.69 14.37
CA SER A 813 -9.60 -17.31 14.36
C SER A 813 -9.68 -16.65 12.99
N TYR A 814 -9.37 -17.41 11.92
CA TYR A 814 -9.42 -16.92 10.54
C TYR A 814 -10.86 -16.51 10.17
N ASN A 815 -11.85 -17.29 10.62
CA ASN A 815 -13.25 -17.04 10.29
C ASN A 815 -13.91 -15.90 11.08
N ILE A 816 -13.60 -15.76 12.38
CA ILE A 816 -14.34 -14.86 13.28
C ILE A 816 -13.48 -13.76 13.94
N GLY A 817 -12.18 -13.75 13.67
CA GLY A 817 -11.19 -12.90 14.32
C GLY A 817 -10.52 -13.55 15.54
N SER A 818 -9.25 -13.19 15.74
CA SER A 818 -8.35 -13.71 16.78
C SER A 818 -8.54 -13.10 18.18
N GLY A 819 -9.19 -11.92 18.26
CA GLY A 819 -9.22 -11.09 19.48
C GLY A 819 -9.89 -11.73 20.72
N TYR A 820 -10.59 -12.86 20.56
CA TYR A 820 -11.25 -13.55 21.67
C TYR A 820 -10.28 -14.31 22.59
N TRP A 821 -9.12 -14.76 22.11
CA TRP A 821 -8.25 -15.65 22.90
C TRP A 821 -7.65 -14.95 24.12
N ASN A 822 -7.12 -13.74 23.95
CA ASN A 822 -6.44 -13.00 25.01
C ASN A 822 -7.31 -11.90 25.68
N ASN A 823 -8.48 -11.58 25.15
CA ASN A 823 -9.38 -10.58 25.74
C ASN A 823 -10.15 -11.14 26.96
N THR A 824 -9.59 -10.97 28.15
CA THR A 824 -10.19 -11.41 29.43
C THR A 824 -11.54 -10.76 29.77
N SER A 825 -11.86 -9.62 29.16
CA SER A 825 -13.15 -8.92 29.35
C SER A 825 -14.26 -9.45 28.43
N ALA A 826 -13.90 -10.11 27.32
CA ALA A 826 -14.88 -10.76 26.45
C ALA A 826 -15.42 -12.04 27.10
N SER A 827 -16.75 -12.21 27.10
CA SER A 827 -17.38 -13.48 27.48
C SER A 827 -17.10 -14.50 26.37
N PHE A 828 -16.29 -15.50 26.68
CA PHE A 828 -15.86 -16.51 25.71
C PHE A 828 -15.74 -17.86 26.41
N ASP A 829 -16.75 -18.72 26.21
CA ASP A 829 -16.87 -19.95 26.97
C ASP A 829 -15.95 -21.06 26.44
N LEU A 830 -15.58 -21.06 25.14
CA LEU A 830 -14.50 -21.93 24.62
C LEU A 830 -13.20 -21.77 25.41
N ARG A 831 -12.72 -20.53 25.56
CA ARG A 831 -11.54 -20.21 26.39
C ARG A 831 -11.73 -20.67 27.82
N THR A 832 -12.92 -20.50 28.40
CA THR A 832 -13.21 -20.93 29.78
C THR A 832 -13.17 -22.46 29.92
N ILE A 833 -13.65 -23.20 28.92
CA ILE A 833 -13.61 -24.66 28.85
C ILE A 833 -12.15 -25.14 28.76
N MET A 834 -11.35 -24.53 27.89
CA MET A 834 -9.92 -24.84 27.72
C MET A 834 -9.09 -24.53 28.96
N LEU A 835 -9.37 -23.45 29.69
CA LEU A 835 -8.70 -23.11 30.96
C LEU A 835 -9.11 -24.03 32.13
N ASN A 836 -10.12 -24.89 31.96
CA ASN A 836 -10.44 -25.97 32.90
C ASN A 836 -9.80 -27.32 32.49
N ALA A 837 -9.16 -27.41 31.33
CA ALA A 837 -8.52 -28.62 30.84
C ALA A 837 -7.18 -28.87 31.55
N VAL A 838 -7.25 -29.55 32.69
CA VAL A 838 -6.07 -29.97 33.46
C VAL A 838 -5.88 -31.48 33.41
N GLU A 839 -4.62 -31.92 33.46
CA GLU A 839 -4.28 -33.33 33.64
C GLU A 839 -4.92 -33.89 34.90
N PRO A 840 -5.69 -35.00 34.83
CA PRO A 840 -6.50 -35.53 35.94
C PRO A 840 -5.78 -35.57 37.29
N PRO A 841 -6.06 -34.62 38.22
CA PRO A 841 -5.32 -34.57 39.46
C PRO A 841 -5.66 -35.79 40.33
N LYS A 842 -4.65 -36.35 40.99
CA LYS A 842 -4.85 -37.38 42.01
C LYS A 842 -5.49 -36.77 43.24
N ILE A 843 -6.78 -37.05 43.45
CA ILE A 843 -7.54 -36.53 44.59
C ILE A 843 -7.28 -37.36 45.84
N ASN A 844 -6.64 -36.75 46.85
CA ASN A 844 -6.48 -37.33 48.18
C ASN A 844 -7.58 -36.76 49.11
N GLY A 845 -8.69 -37.48 49.25
CA GLY A 845 -9.84 -37.04 50.05
C GLY A 845 -10.77 -36.08 49.31
N SER A 846 -10.38 -34.81 49.15
CA SER A 846 -11.11 -33.85 48.32
C SER A 846 -10.30 -32.61 47.94
N ALA A 847 -10.48 -32.10 46.73
CA ALA A 847 -9.94 -30.80 46.29
C ALA A 847 -11.04 -29.74 46.19
N ALA A 848 -10.72 -28.47 46.47
CA ALA A 848 -11.67 -27.36 46.37
C ALA A 848 -11.75 -26.82 44.94
N ALA A 849 -12.96 -26.60 44.44
CA ALA A 849 -13.21 -26.10 43.09
C ALA A 849 -14.47 -25.21 43.06
N LYS A 850 -14.73 -24.59 41.91
CA LYS A 850 -15.91 -23.76 41.63
C LYS A 850 -16.48 -24.07 40.25
N THR A 851 -17.79 -23.91 40.08
CA THR A 851 -18.42 -24.02 38.75
C THR A 851 -18.13 -22.79 37.89
N THR A 852 -17.76 -22.98 36.61
CA THR A 852 -17.47 -21.89 35.66
C THR A 852 -18.65 -21.55 34.75
N ALA A 853 -19.61 -22.45 34.64
CA ALA A 853 -20.91 -22.27 33.98
C ALA A 853 -22.04 -22.84 34.85
N SER A 854 -23.29 -22.64 34.43
CA SER A 854 -24.41 -23.41 34.98
C SER A 854 -24.37 -24.83 34.43
N LEU A 855 -24.44 -25.84 35.31
CA LEU A 855 -24.22 -27.25 34.93
C LEU A 855 -25.21 -28.21 35.59
N THR A 856 -25.35 -29.40 34.99
CA THR A 856 -26.09 -30.53 35.55
C THR A 856 -25.14 -31.49 36.26
N VAL A 857 -25.56 -31.97 37.43
CA VAL A 857 -24.87 -33.03 38.19
C VAL A 857 -25.62 -34.34 37.99
N TYR A 858 -24.91 -35.40 37.63
CA TYR A 858 -25.43 -36.71 37.22
C TYR A 858 -25.08 -37.82 38.23
N LYS A 859 -25.74 -38.98 38.15
CA LYS A 859 -25.50 -40.09 39.09
C LYS A 859 -24.18 -40.83 38.84
N SER A 860 -23.76 -40.93 37.58
CA SER A 860 -22.43 -41.41 37.16
C SER A 860 -21.84 -40.46 36.11
N ALA A 861 -20.59 -40.70 35.71
CA ALA A 861 -19.93 -40.02 34.60
C ALA A 861 -20.54 -40.40 33.24
N SER A 862 -21.78 -40.00 33.02
CA SER A 862 -22.57 -40.09 31.79
C SER A 862 -23.87 -39.31 31.98
N GLU A 863 -24.27 -38.54 30.98
CA GLU A 863 -25.51 -37.74 31.01
C GLU A 863 -26.77 -38.62 31.05
N SER A 864 -26.68 -39.83 30.49
CA SER A 864 -27.73 -40.85 30.52
C SER A 864 -28.05 -41.38 31.93
N SER A 865 -27.16 -41.18 32.91
CA SER A 865 -27.32 -41.74 34.27
C SER A 865 -28.41 -41.07 35.12
N GLY A 866 -29.00 -39.99 34.61
CA GLY A 866 -30.05 -39.22 35.27
C GLY A 866 -29.51 -38.15 36.21
N ARG A 867 -30.27 -37.08 36.34
CA ARG A 867 -29.91 -35.89 37.12
C ARG A 867 -30.01 -36.13 38.63
N VAL A 868 -29.01 -35.63 39.36
CA VAL A 868 -29.00 -35.44 40.81
C VAL A 868 -29.47 -34.02 41.15
N THR A 869 -28.85 -33.00 40.56
CA THR A 869 -29.20 -31.59 40.78
C THR A 869 -28.65 -30.70 39.63
N THR A 870 -28.91 -29.40 39.67
CA THR A 870 -28.30 -28.37 38.82
C THR A 870 -27.57 -27.34 39.68
N LEU A 871 -26.42 -26.85 39.24
CA LEU A 871 -25.65 -25.80 39.92
C LEU A 871 -25.51 -24.58 39.01
N SER A 872 -25.66 -23.39 39.57
CA SER A 872 -25.37 -22.13 38.87
C SER A 872 -23.86 -21.89 38.75
N LYS A 873 -23.44 -21.00 37.85
CA LYS A 873 -22.06 -20.46 37.78
C LYS A 873 -21.61 -19.88 39.13
N GLY A 874 -20.34 -20.10 39.50
CA GLY A 874 -19.72 -19.56 40.71
C GLY A 874 -19.93 -20.37 42.00
N VAL A 875 -20.64 -21.51 41.96
CA VAL A 875 -20.89 -22.33 43.16
C VAL A 875 -19.62 -23.11 43.56
N SER A 876 -19.21 -22.97 44.81
CA SER A 876 -18.11 -23.76 45.41
C SER A 876 -18.51 -25.22 45.61
N VAL A 877 -17.61 -26.14 45.23
CA VAL A 877 -17.79 -27.60 45.32
C VAL A 877 -16.50 -28.28 45.79
N SER A 878 -16.61 -29.50 46.30
CA SER A 878 -15.46 -30.36 46.58
C SER A 878 -15.36 -31.47 45.53
N VAL A 879 -14.30 -31.50 44.73
CA VAL A 879 -14.00 -32.63 43.84
C VAL A 879 -13.49 -33.80 44.69
N LEU A 880 -14.10 -34.98 44.52
CA LEU A 880 -13.79 -36.22 45.24
C LEU A 880 -13.04 -37.24 44.38
N ALA A 881 -13.31 -37.27 43.08
CA ALA A 881 -12.69 -38.19 42.13
C ALA A 881 -12.64 -37.59 40.72
N THR A 882 -11.72 -38.08 39.91
CA THR A 882 -11.53 -37.70 38.50
C THR A 882 -11.73 -38.93 37.61
N LYS A 883 -12.26 -38.73 36.41
CA LYS A 883 -12.39 -39.78 35.39
C LYS A 883 -12.30 -39.16 33.99
N PHE A 884 -11.30 -39.57 33.23
CA PHE A 884 -11.23 -39.31 31.79
C PHE A 884 -11.78 -40.53 31.04
N ILE A 885 -12.52 -40.30 29.95
CA ILE A 885 -13.06 -41.36 29.09
C ILE A 885 -12.36 -41.23 27.73
N GLU A 886 -11.24 -41.92 27.56
CA GLU A 886 -10.36 -41.79 26.38
C GLU A 886 -11.07 -42.09 25.05
N SER A 887 -12.05 -43.00 25.04
CA SER A 887 -12.80 -43.35 23.83
C SER A 887 -13.71 -42.24 23.29
N SER A 888 -14.03 -41.24 24.11
CA SER A 888 -14.88 -40.09 23.75
C SER A 888 -14.26 -38.74 24.12
N ASN A 889 -13.03 -38.72 24.65
CA ASN A 889 -12.34 -37.53 25.18
C ASN A 889 -13.20 -36.70 26.14
N GLU A 890 -13.96 -37.37 27.01
CA GLU A 890 -14.80 -36.70 28.01
C GLU A 890 -14.10 -36.64 29.38
N MET A 891 -14.10 -35.45 30.00
CA MET A 891 -13.55 -35.25 31.34
C MET A 891 -14.68 -35.16 32.36
N TRP A 892 -14.59 -35.93 33.43
CA TRP A 892 -15.63 -35.99 34.47
C TRP A 892 -15.03 -35.88 35.86
N TYR A 893 -15.65 -35.04 36.69
CA TYR A 893 -15.31 -34.91 38.11
C TYR A 893 -16.49 -35.30 38.98
N GLN A 894 -16.26 -36.19 39.95
CA GLN A 894 -17.22 -36.44 41.01
C GLN A 894 -17.12 -35.29 42.00
N ILE A 895 -18.22 -34.57 42.21
CA ILE A 895 -18.29 -33.40 43.07
C ILE A 895 -19.27 -33.62 44.24
N ARG A 896 -18.96 -32.99 45.37
CA ARG A 896 -19.87 -32.81 46.51
C ARG A 896 -20.23 -31.33 46.63
N THR A 897 -21.52 -31.06 46.68
CA THR A 897 -22.09 -29.72 46.88
C THR A 897 -22.03 -29.28 48.33
N SER A 898 -22.21 -27.99 48.59
CA SER A 898 -22.39 -27.44 49.96
C SER A 898 -23.58 -28.05 50.71
N SER A 899 -24.62 -28.50 49.98
CA SER A 899 -25.78 -29.22 50.53
C SER A 899 -25.49 -30.69 50.90
N GLY A 900 -24.26 -31.19 50.70
CA GLY A 900 -23.87 -32.57 50.95
C GLY A 900 -24.23 -33.57 49.84
N SER A 901 -24.97 -33.14 48.82
CA SER A 901 -25.27 -33.97 47.63
C SER A 901 -24.00 -34.27 46.83
N THR A 902 -23.83 -35.53 46.41
CA THR A 902 -22.68 -36.00 45.61
C THR A 902 -23.14 -36.56 44.26
N GLY A 903 -22.40 -36.25 43.19
CA GLY A 903 -22.65 -36.76 41.84
C GLY A 903 -21.52 -36.35 40.88
N TRP A 904 -21.69 -36.54 39.59
CA TRP A 904 -20.67 -36.28 38.56
C TRP A 904 -21.02 -35.09 37.68
N ALA A 905 -20.04 -34.26 37.34
CA ALA A 905 -20.18 -33.12 36.42
C ALA A 905 -19.08 -33.17 35.35
N ARG A 906 -19.34 -32.60 34.16
CA ARG A 906 -18.32 -32.42 33.12
C ARG A 906 -17.21 -31.50 33.60
N GLY A 907 -15.95 -31.87 33.33
CA GLY A 907 -14.76 -31.16 33.78
C GLY A 907 -14.62 -29.76 33.18
N ALA A 908 -15.08 -29.59 31.94
CA ALA A 908 -15.16 -28.31 31.24
C ALA A 908 -15.84 -27.17 32.04
N TYR A 909 -16.69 -27.50 33.02
CA TYR A 909 -17.44 -26.53 33.81
C TYR A 909 -16.97 -26.41 35.27
N ILE A 910 -15.79 -26.96 35.61
CA ILE A 910 -15.24 -27.02 36.97
C ILE A 910 -13.80 -26.47 36.98
N ALA A 911 -13.59 -25.33 37.62
CA ALA A 911 -12.25 -24.77 37.86
C ALA A 911 -11.75 -25.16 39.26
N PHE A 912 -10.58 -25.79 39.35
CA PHE A 912 -9.91 -26.02 40.64
C PHE A 912 -9.45 -24.70 41.26
N ASN A 913 -9.59 -24.54 42.58
CA ASN A 913 -9.14 -23.32 43.26
C ASN A 913 -7.62 -23.17 43.29
N ASN A 914 -6.89 -24.30 43.15
CA ASN A 914 -5.43 -24.36 43.02
C ASN A 914 -4.97 -24.61 41.57
N ALA A 915 -5.75 -24.21 40.55
CA ALA A 915 -5.45 -24.49 39.14
C ALA A 915 -4.05 -24.06 38.68
N SER A 916 -3.43 -23.03 39.29
CA SER A 916 -2.05 -22.61 39.00
C SER A 916 -0.97 -23.62 39.43
N SER A 917 -1.32 -24.66 40.21
CA SER A 917 -0.43 -25.75 40.61
C SER A 917 -0.70 -27.05 39.84
N LEU A 918 -1.50 -27.02 38.78
CA LEU A 918 -1.87 -28.17 37.95
C LEU A 918 -1.29 -28.00 36.54
N THR A 919 -0.97 -29.11 35.87
CA THR A 919 -0.60 -29.11 34.46
C THR A 919 -1.86 -28.81 33.62
N HIS A 920 -1.90 -27.67 32.94
CA HIS A 920 -2.94 -27.37 31.95
C HIS A 920 -2.58 -28.04 30.63
N ASN A 921 -3.44 -28.93 30.16
CA ASN A 921 -3.18 -29.74 28.97
C ASN A 921 -4.48 -30.00 28.22
N LEU A 922 -4.56 -29.48 27.00
CA LEU A 922 -5.74 -29.48 26.16
C LEU A 922 -6.17 -30.89 25.70
N LYS A 923 -5.30 -31.90 25.80
CA LYS A 923 -5.67 -33.32 25.66
C LYS A 923 -6.87 -33.70 26.55
N TYR A 924 -7.01 -33.03 27.69
CA TYR A 924 -8.01 -33.30 28.71
C TYR A 924 -9.22 -32.36 28.67
N THR A 925 -9.36 -31.56 27.61
CA THR A 925 -10.58 -30.80 27.32
C THR A 925 -11.76 -31.76 27.12
N ASP A 926 -12.90 -31.51 27.77
CA ASP A 926 -14.12 -32.30 27.54
C ASP A 926 -14.65 -32.04 26.12
N ALA A 927 -14.51 -33.03 25.24
CA ALA A 927 -14.83 -32.91 23.83
C ALA A 927 -16.30 -32.56 23.56
N ILE A 928 -17.24 -33.10 24.35
CA ILE A 928 -18.67 -32.83 24.16
C ILE A 928 -18.98 -31.38 24.54
N ALA A 929 -18.47 -30.89 25.67
CA ALA A 929 -18.65 -29.50 26.07
C ALA A 929 -17.99 -28.53 25.09
N PHE A 930 -16.75 -28.79 24.68
CA PHE A 930 -16.03 -27.94 23.72
C PHE A 930 -16.71 -27.94 22.34
N GLY A 931 -17.02 -29.10 21.78
CA GLY A 931 -17.68 -29.20 20.48
C GLY A 931 -19.08 -28.59 20.48
N SER A 932 -19.87 -28.79 21.54
CA SER A 932 -21.19 -28.14 21.68
C SER A 932 -21.09 -26.61 21.74
N GLU A 933 -20.09 -26.08 22.46
CA GLU A 933 -19.84 -24.65 22.50
C GLU A 933 -19.31 -24.13 21.15
N MET A 934 -18.45 -24.86 20.45
CA MET A 934 -18.04 -24.51 19.06
C MET A 934 -19.27 -24.33 18.17
N LEU A 935 -20.22 -25.28 18.22
CA LEU A 935 -21.47 -25.18 17.45
C LEU A 935 -22.34 -23.98 17.84
N ALA A 936 -22.16 -23.36 19.02
CA ALA A 936 -22.85 -22.12 19.38
C ALA A 936 -22.41 -20.91 18.53
N TRP A 937 -21.23 -20.96 17.91
CA TRP A 937 -20.65 -19.92 17.04
C TRP A 937 -21.11 -20.04 15.58
N HIS A 938 -22.43 -20.18 15.40
CA HIS A 938 -23.12 -20.38 14.12
C HIS A 938 -23.88 -19.12 13.62
N LYS A 939 -23.66 -17.94 14.21
CA LYS A 939 -24.46 -16.74 13.94
C LYS A 939 -23.67 -15.61 13.31
N ALA A 940 -24.28 -14.94 12.33
CA ALA A 940 -23.86 -13.63 11.83
C ALA A 940 -25.07 -12.68 11.80
N GLY A 941 -24.90 -11.42 12.22
CA GLY A 941 -26.01 -10.46 12.33
C GLY A 941 -27.17 -10.90 13.24
N GLY A 942 -26.93 -11.85 14.15
CA GLY A 942 -27.96 -12.49 14.98
C GLY A 942 -28.73 -13.65 14.32
N VAL A 943 -28.55 -13.88 13.01
CA VAL A 943 -29.21 -14.94 12.23
C VAL A 943 -28.45 -16.27 12.40
N CYS A 944 -29.18 -17.38 12.60
CA CYS A 944 -28.57 -18.72 12.65
C CYS A 944 -28.22 -19.23 11.24
N LEU A 945 -26.95 -19.54 10.98
CA LEU A 945 -26.44 -19.96 9.66
C LEU A 945 -25.95 -21.42 9.69
N PRO A 946 -26.58 -22.34 8.93
CA PRO A 946 -26.13 -23.73 8.83
C PRO A 946 -24.70 -23.90 8.29
N GLY A 947 -24.23 -23.00 7.42
CA GLY A 947 -22.85 -23.03 6.91
C GLY A 947 -21.82 -22.87 8.02
N LEU A 948 -22.03 -21.89 8.91
CA LEU A 948 -21.16 -21.68 10.08
C LEU A 948 -21.23 -22.88 11.04
N LEU A 949 -22.42 -23.45 11.27
CA LEU A 949 -22.57 -24.66 12.09
C LEU A 949 -21.71 -25.82 11.57
N TYR A 950 -21.74 -26.11 10.27
CA TYR A 950 -20.93 -27.20 9.69
C TYR A 950 -19.43 -26.90 9.69
N ARG A 951 -19.03 -25.63 9.56
CA ARG A 951 -17.63 -25.22 9.77
C ARG A 951 -17.16 -25.44 11.21
N ARG A 952 -17.95 -24.98 12.20
CA ARG A 952 -17.67 -25.22 13.63
C ARG A 952 -17.63 -26.72 13.96
N LEU A 953 -18.47 -27.53 13.31
CA LEU A 953 -18.47 -28.99 13.43
C LEU A 953 -17.18 -29.62 12.90
N ALA A 954 -16.70 -29.19 11.73
CA ALA A 954 -15.43 -29.62 11.16
C ALA A 954 -14.24 -29.26 12.06
N GLU A 955 -14.19 -28.02 12.53
CA GLU A 955 -13.15 -27.55 13.48
C GLU A 955 -13.19 -28.36 14.80
N ALA A 956 -14.37 -28.64 15.35
CA ALA A 956 -14.51 -29.43 16.58
C ALA A 956 -14.01 -30.89 16.43
N LYS A 957 -14.25 -31.53 15.28
CA LYS A 957 -13.73 -32.88 14.96
C LYS A 957 -12.20 -32.90 14.95
N VAL A 958 -11.57 -31.90 14.32
CA VAL A 958 -10.11 -31.77 14.32
C VAL A 958 -9.61 -31.52 15.75
N TYR A 959 -10.16 -30.54 16.48
CA TYR A 959 -9.72 -30.23 17.84
C TYR A 959 -9.79 -31.42 18.80
N SER A 960 -10.91 -32.15 18.78
CA SER A 960 -11.20 -33.18 19.78
C SER A 960 -10.63 -34.55 19.43
N TYR A 961 -10.42 -34.86 18.14
CA TYR A 961 -10.07 -36.22 17.69
C TYR A 961 -9.01 -36.28 16.59
N ALA A 962 -8.48 -35.14 16.13
CA ALA A 962 -7.61 -35.03 14.95
C ALA A 962 -8.23 -35.65 13.67
N ASP A 963 -9.57 -35.60 13.55
CA ASP A 963 -10.31 -36.16 12.41
C ASP A 963 -10.42 -35.11 11.28
N TYR A 964 -9.31 -34.91 10.56
CA TYR A 964 -9.26 -34.06 9.36
C TYR A 964 -10.08 -34.66 8.21
N ASP A 965 -10.08 -35.99 8.04
CA ASP A 965 -10.84 -36.72 7.00
C ASP A 965 -12.35 -36.44 7.05
N ALA A 966 -12.94 -36.25 8.24
CA ALA A 966 -14.34 -35.86 8.40
C ALA A 966 -14.58 -34.34 8.46
N ALA A 967 -13.54 -33.53 8.33
CA ALA A 967 -13.57 -32.06 8.36
C ALA A 967 -13.48 -31.41 6.98
N HIS A 968 -12.91 -32.08 5.96
CA HIS A 968 -13.04 -31.67 4.55
C HIS A 968 -14.50 -31.59 4.10
N MET A 969 -14.87 -30.56 3.34
CA MET A 969 -16.21 -30.36 2.78
C MET A 969 -16.59 -31.42 1.75
N SER A 970 -15.58 -32.01 1.09
CA SER A 970 -15.75 -33.17 0.19
C SER A 970 -16.15 -34.46 0.93
N SER A 971 -15.97 -34.52 2.25
CA SER A 971 -16.23 -35.70 3.07
C SER A 971 -17.71 -35.97 3.27
N SER A 972 -18.13 -37.23 3.08
CA SER A 972 -19.51 -37.66 3.39
C SER A 972 -19.87 -37.52 4.88
N ASN A 973 -18.88 -37.30 5.75
CA ASN A 973 -19.07 -37.08 7.18
C ASN A 973 -19.06 -35.59 7.57
N TYR A 974 -18.72 -34.66 6.66
CA TYR A 974 -18.58 -33.22 6.94
C TYR A 974 -19.73 -32.66 7.81
N LYS A 975 -20.98 -32.95 7.40
CA LYS A 975 -22.21 -32.46 8.04
C LYS A 975 -22.75 -33.35 9.17
N LYS A 976 -22.16 -34.53 9.40
CA LYS A 976 -22.66 -35.50 10.38
C LYS A 976 -22.15 -35.23 11.78
N ASN A 977 -23.02 -35.44 12.77
CA ASN A 977 -22.66 -35.30 14.18
C ASN A 977 -21.98 -36.57 14.73
N THR A 978 -20.82 -36.94 14.16
CA THR A 978 -20.10 -38.20 14.45
C THR A 978 -19.85 -38.43 15.96
N TYR A 979 -19.69 -37.35 16.72
CA TYR A 979 -19.27 -37.38 18.12
C TYR A 979 -20.34 -36.94 19.13
N GLY A 980 -21.58 -36.68 18.69
CA GLY A 980 -22.70 -36.41 19.59
C GLY A 980 -22.67 -35.04 20.30
N TYR A 981 -22.12 -34.01 19.65
CA TYR A 981 -22.15 -32.63 20.14
C TYR A 981 -23.59 -32.10 20.18
N HIS A 982 -23.91 -31.22 21.12
CA HIS A 982 -25.27 -30.66 21.24
C HIS A 982 -25.50 -29.54 20.23
N TYR A 983 -26.46 -29.73 19.32
CA TYR A 983 -26.81 -28.72 18.33
C TYR A 983 -27.59 -27.55 18.96
N PRO A 984 -27.33 -26.30 18.53
CA PRO A 984 -28.13 -25.13 18.91
C PRO A 984 -29.59 -25.32 18.52
N SER A 985 -30.53 -24.90 19.39
CA SER A 985 -31.96 -25.15 19.19
C SER A 985 -32.53 -24.58 17.88
N CYS A 986 -32.03 -23.44 17.39
CA CYS A 986 -32.44 -22.88 16.08
C CYS A 986 -31.94 -23.69 14.88
N LEU A 987 -30.99 -24.62 15.07
CA LEU A 987 -30.39 -25.46 14.03
C LEU A 987 -30.50 -26.97 14.32
N ALA A 988 -31.26 -27.39 15.33
CA ALA A 988 -31.44 -28.81 15.67
C ALA A 988 -31.97 -29.66 14.50
N GLY A 989 -32.74 -29.07 13.57
CA GLY A 989 -33.20 -29.75 12.35
C GLY A 989 -32.12 -29.97 11.27
N TYR A 990 -30.88 -29.55 11.49
CA TYR A 990 -29.73 -29.74 10.59
C TYR A 990 -28.77 -30.85 11.07
N GLU A 991 -29.07 -31.51 12.19
CA GLU A 991 -28.31 -32.66 12.68
C GLU A 991 -28.48 -33.87 11.73
N GLN A 992 -27.38 -34.53 11.38
CA GLN A 992 -27.29 -35.67 10.43
C GLN A 992 -26.50 -36.83 11.02
#